data_AF-A0A290Q4A3-F1
#
_entry.id   AF-A0A290Q4A3-F1
#
_cell.length_a   1.000
_cell.length_b   1.000
_cell.length_c   1.000
_cell.angle_alpha   90.00
_cell.angle_beta   90.00
_cell.angle_gamma   90.00
#
_symmetry.space_group_name_H-M   'P 1'
#
loop_
_entity.id
_entity.type
_entity.pdbx_description
1 polymer ?
#
loop_
_entity_poly.entity_id
_entity_poly.type
_entity_poly.pdbx_seq_one_letter_code
_entity_poly.pdbx_strand_id
1 'polypeptide(L)'
;MASFSRSSRFTVFHLASLAAFALASLPAATLPDWENEQVFQINREPARATATPYPTAAQALANERAKSPWFKSLNSKDAWRFNWVAHPDQRPRDFFKPAFDDSAWKTFPVPANWEMHGFGTPMYVSAGYAFKIDPPRVMGEPKSDFTTFKERNPVGSYRRTFETPSDWNGRKVFLHFGAVQSAFYVWLNGERVGYSEGSMEPAEFDITPHLKTDGSQNLLAVEVYRWSDGSYLEDQDSWRFSGIIRDVFLYSTADVRIADFAVRTDLDADYLNAKLQIKPEIATRRTDSLKGWTIRAQLHDASGKAVLEKELSQEIEPMLNRDRKADIMNDRTPQRGPAKFAWLEATVANPLKWTAETPNLYTLVLTLHDDQGAIVEATSTRVGFREIEIKRGRFLVNGQPIRMRGVNRHEHDPDTGRVVSYKRMVEDIVLMKQANINAVRTSHYPNDPRWYELCDTYGLYVIDEADIETHGVRGELASDPRWHGAFLDRAIRMAERDKNHPSIVMWSMGNEAGYGPNFAAISAWLRDFDPTRPIHYEGAQGKPTDPKTVDVISRFYPRVMEPYLEANPDVESPENARWERLLEIASDPADDRPVLTSEFAHAMGNALGNFKEYWDEIYWHPRMLGGFIWEWVDQGLTKTAPDGTKFTAYGGDFGDKPNHGNFSIKGLVFADRTPQPKYWEVKKVYQPALIEPRDLTPGKTTIRITNRHHHTNLNILEARWYVHCDGAIVQEGKLPDLNIRPGADPEVSIPVETIFFPRAGADYWLRVSLHTKEKSAWAPAGHEIAWEQFQLTIPPAAEMAAAAKPDSTSAAPVPTAPLAAPKPAEPTPLTLTDSADLVTITGKTFTAKFSRNTGTLSSLDYGAGELLAAPSTAATDAPTGPTLQVYRAPTNNDRGFGSWFAKHWENTGLHTITRRVDSVTVSQPTPNGSVRVEILSTSSIPKGAFTHNTIYTVHSDGTILLENTFTPSGEWPPIPRIGLTFRLANEYKILRWYGRGPFENYPDRQAASAVGLWSSTVAEQYVSYVRPQENGAKTDVRWLALTNATGRGLVITASEPLAAASALHFTAHDLSSVRHDYELKPRSDVVVSLDARHLGLGNSSCGPGVLARYAIPFAPAKLKLVIRPCATNENTELAFLARKPIE
;
A
#
# COMPACT_ATOMS: atom_id res chain seq x y z
N MET A 1 74.42 -55.23 22.64
CA MET A 1 74.26 -56.35 23.59
C MET A 1 72.86 -56.33 24.13
N ALA A 2 72.18 -57.49 24.11
CA ALA A 2 71.02 -57.90 24.92
C ALA A 2 69.69 -57.12 24.74
N SER A 3 68.48 -57.70 24.71
CA SER A 3 67.97 -59.08 24.65
C SER A 3 66.47 -59.05 25.03
N PHE A 4 65.58 -59.63 24.19
CA PHE A 4 64.36 -60.43 24.51
C PHE A 4 63.21 -59.78 25.35
N SER A 5 61.93 -60.16 25.33
CA SER A 5 61.08 -61.15 24.64
C SER A 5 59.63 -60.96 25.17
N ARG A 6 58.65 -60.72 24.31
CA ARG A 6 57.52 -61.60 23.91
C ARG A 6 56.41 -61.97 24.93
N SER A 7 55.19 -61.70 24.45
CA SER A 7 53.94 -62.47 24.50
C SER A 7 53.21 -62.72 25.83
N SER A 8 52.13 -61.96 26.04
CA SER A 8 50.77 -62.46 26.20
C SER A 8 49.81 -61.25 26.18
N ARG A 9 48.78 -61.26 25.31
CA ARG A 9 47.58 -60.36 25.25
C ARG A 9 47.07 -60.02 23.84
N PHE A 10 47.62 -60.60 22.77
CA PHE A 10 47.24 -60.23 21.40
C PHE A 10 45.97 -60.89 20.82
N THR A 11 45.29 -61.80 21.52
CA THR A 11 44.15 -62.54 20.92
C THR A 11 42.77 -62.10 21.40
N VAL A 12 42.66 -61.30 22.47
CA VAL A 12 41.36 -60.76 22.95
C VAL A 12 41.08 -59.34 22.42
N PHE A 13 42.12 -58.61 21.99
CA PHE A 13 41.96 -57.25 21.49
C PHE A 13 41.55 -57.14 20.01
N HIS A 14 41.73 -58.18 19.18
CA HIS A 14 41.37 -58.13 17.76
C HIS A 14 39.91 -58.47 17.45
N LEU A 15 39.21 -59.25 18.30
CA LEU A 15 37.77 -59.49 18.12
C LEU A 15 36.90 -58.34 18.66
N ALA A 16 37.36 -57.61 19.69
CA ALA A 16 36.66 -56.42 20.19
C ALA A 16 36.84 -55.19 19.29
N SER A 17 37.96 -55.06 18.59
CA SER A 17 38.20 -53.94 17.66
C SER A 17 37.56 -54.13 16.29
N LEU A 18 37.35 -55.36 15.81
CA LEU A 18 36.54 -55.61 14.60
C LEU A 18 35.03 -55.43 14.85
N ALA A 19 34.52 -55.72 16.06
CA ALA A 19 33.13 -55.39 16.41
C ALA A 19 32.92 -53.87 16.59
N ALA A 20 33.91 -53.14 17.09
CA ALA A 20 33.86 -51.68 17.20
C ALA A 20 33.98 -50.95 15.85
N PHE A 21 34.73 -51.50 14.87
CA PHE A 21 34.79 -50.94 13.52
C PHE A 21 33.57 -51.31 12.65
N ALA A 22 32.82 -52.37 12.97
CA ALA A 22 31.56 -52.71 12.30
C ALA A 22 30.34 -51.94 12.85
N LEU A 23 30.45 -51.31 14.03
CA LEU A 23 29.40 -50.48 14.64
C LEU A 23 29.60 -48.97 14.42
N ALA A 24 30.71 -48.53 13.82
CA ALA A 24 31.01 -47.13 13.53
C ALA A 24 30.66 -46.71 12.08
N SER A 25 30.06 -47.60 11.30
CA SER A 25 29.59 -47.34 9.93
C SER A 25 28.07 -47.50 9.80
N LEU A 26 27.32 -47.01 10.79
CA LEU A 26 25.98 -46.52 10.49
C LEU A 26 26.19 -45.28 9.60
N PRO A 27 25.69 -45.25 8.34
CA PRO A 27 25.67 -44.00 7.61
C PRO A 27 24.90 -43.02 8.49
N ALA A 28 25.56 -41.94 8.94
CA ALA A 28 24.83 -40.78 9.43
C ALA A 28 23.81 -40.47 8.32
N ALA A 29 22.52 -40.52 8.65
CA ALA A 29 21.47 -40.28 7.67
C ALA A 29 21.79 -38.93 6.99
N THR A 30 22.16 -38.98 5.72
CA THR A 30 22.41 -37.78 4.93
C THR A 30 21.10 -37.00 4.90
N LEU A 31 21.12 -35.77 5.40
CA LEU A 31 19.97 -34.87 5.32
C LEU A 31 19.51 -34.77 3.86
N PRO A 32 18.19 -34.71 3.60
CA PRO A 32 17.70 -34.43 2.26
C PRO A 32 18.20 -33.05 1.80
N ASP A 33 18.23 -32.81 0.47
CA ASP A 33 18.76 -31.53 -0.06
C ASP A 33 18.02 -30.31 0.51
N TRP A 34 16.71 -30.44 0.80
CA TRP A 34 15.85 -29.40 1.39
C TRP A 34 15.97 -29.20 2.92
N GLU A 35 16.91 -29.88 3.59
CA GLU A 35 17.35 -29.55 4.97
C GLU A 35 18.87 -29.34 5.01
N ASN A 36 19.46 -28.76 3.96
CA ASN A 36 20.90 -28.57 3.83
C ASN A 36 21.22 -27.22 3.18
N GLU A 37 21.60 -26.25 4.01
CA GLU A 37 21.88 -24.86 3.62
C GLU A 37 23.04 -24.70 2.61
N GLN A 38 23.82 -25.77 2.37
CA GLN A 38 24.88 -25.81 1.37
C GLN A 38 24.39 -26.27 -0.03
N VAL A 39 23.16 -26.78 -0.14
CA VAL A 39 22.59 -27.35 -1.37
C VAL A 39 21.29 -26.65 -1.73
N PHE A 40 21.38 -25.40 -2.20
CA PHE A 40 20.23 -24.61 -2.67
C PHE A 40 19.94 -24.80 -4.17
N GLN A 41 20.79 -25.53 -4.90
CA GLN A 41 20.60 -25.87 -6.31
C GLN A 41 21.37 -27.13 -6.73
N ILE A 42 20.84 -27.85 -7.73
CA ILE A 42 21.54 -28.93 -8.45
C ILE A 42 21.22 -28.77 -9.94
N ASN A 43 22.25 -28.63 -10.78
CA ASN A 43 22.16 -28.48 -12.25
C ASN A 43 21.29 -27.31 -12.75
N ARG A 44 21.01 -26.31 -11.91
CA ARG A 44 20.37 -25.07 -12.34
C ARG A 44 21.35 -24.24 -13.17
N GLU A 45 20.87 -23.68 -14.27
CA GLU A 45 21.66 -22.77 -15.10
C GLU A 45 21.93 -21.45 -14.34
N PRO A 46 23.05 -20.75 -14.63
CA PRO A 46 23.29 -19.41 -14.09
C PRO A 46 22.12 -18.46 -14.39
N ALA A 47 21.82 -17.56 -13.46
CA ALA A 47 20.85 -16.50 -13.70
C ALA A 47 21.31 -15.59 -14.85
N ARG A 48 20.33 -15.08 -15.59
CA ARG A 48 20.54 -14.23 -16.77
C ARG A 48 19.41 -13.22 -16.87
N ALA A 49 19.63 -12.16 -17.65
CA ALA A 49 18.62 -11.15 -17.92
C ALA A 49 17.38 -11.78 -18.57
N THR A 50 16.20 -11.26 -18.21
CA THR A 50 14.94 -11.67 -18.85
C THR A 50 14.97 -11.37 -20.35
N ALA A 51 15.05 -12.42 -21.15
CA ALA A 51 15.23 -12.33 -22.60
C ALA A 51 14.64 -13.56 -23.31
N THR A 52 14.12 -13.34 -24.52
CA THR A 52 13.54 -14.40 -25.37
C THR A 52 14.35 -14.55 -26.65
N PRO A 53 14.73 -15.78 -27.06
CA PRO A 53 15.40 -15.99 -28.33
C PRO A 53 14.39 -15.95 -29.49
N TYR A 54 14.77 -15.30 -30.59
CA TYR A 54 14.00 -15.15 -31.83
C TYR A 54 14.87 -15.43 -33.06
N PRO A 55 14.30 -15.92 -34.17
CA PRO A 55 15.09 -16.17 -35.38
C PRO A 55 15.42 -14.92 -36.20
N THR A 56 14.75 -13.80 -35.94
CA THR A 56 14.91 -12.57 -36.73
C THR A 56 14.98 -11.32 -35.87
N ALA A 57 15.71 -10.31 -36.35
CA ALA A 57 15.75 -8.99 -35.72
C ALA A 57 14.37 -8.34 -35.61
N ALA A 58 13.49 -8.56 -36.59
CA ALA A 58 12.13 -8.01 -36.59
C ALA A 58 11.26 -8.57 -35.46
N GLN A 59 11.35 -9.89 -35.20
CA GLN A 59 10.64 -10.50 -34.07
C GLN A 59 11.25 -10.08 -32.73
N ALA A 60 12.58 -9.95 -32.65
CA ALA A 60 13.24 -9.41 -31.47
C ALA A 60 12.81 -7.95 -31.19
N LEU A 61 12.68 -7.11 -32.22
CA LEU A 61 12.19 -5.73 -32.08
C LEU A 61 10.74 -5.67 -31.60
N ALA A 62 9.88 -6.57 -32.07
CA ALA A 62 8.50 -6.68 -31.59
C ALA A 62 8.41 -7.18 -30.14
N ASN A 63 9.39 -7.98 -29.71
CA ASN A 63 9.53 -8.57 -28.37
C ASN A 63 8.26 -9.28 -27.85
N GLU A 64 7.59 -10.02 -28.73
CA GLU A 64 6.40 -10.78 -28.37
C GLU A 64 6.76 -12.26 -28.10
N ARG A 65 7.05 -12.59 -26.84
CA ARG A 65 7.56 -13.93 -26.44
C ARG A 65 6.74 -15.09 -27.01
N ALA A 66 5.42 -15.00 -26.92
CA ALA A 66 4.49 -16.03 -27.39
C ALA A 66 4.50 -16.25 -28.92
N LYS A 67 5.07 -15.31 -29.69
CA LYS A 67 5.22 -15.42 -31.15
C LYS A 67 6.59 -15.95 -31.57
N SER A 68 7.51 -16.21 -30.64
CA SER A 68 8.77 -16.88 -30.97
C SER A 68 8.50 -18.36 -31.28
N PRO A 69 8.98 -18.90 -32.42
CA PRO A 69 8.91 -20.34 -32.69
C PRO A 69 9.77 -21.15 -31.71
N TRP A 70 10.68 -20.49 -30.99
CA TRP A 70 11.56 -21.10 -30.01
C TRP A 70 11.07 -20.94 -28.57
N PHE A 71 9.78 -20.67 -28.39
CA PHE A 71 9.12 -20.60 -27.10
C PHE A 71 7.90 -21.54 -27.06
N LYS A 72 7.70 -22.25 -25.95
CA LYS A 72 6.52 -23.08 -25.72
C LYS A 72 6.07 -22.96 -24.26
N SER A 73 4.90 -22.38 -24.02
CA SER A 73 4.33 -22.34 -22.67
C SER A 73 3.94 -23.74 -22.19
N LEU A 74 4.25 -24.02 -20.93
CA LEU A 74 3.77 -25.18 -20.16
C LEU A 74 2.83 -24.74 -19.02
N ASN A 75 2.22 -23.56 -19.13
CA ASN A 75 1.06 -23.21 -18.32
C ASN A 75 -0.17 -23.97 -18.83
N SER A 76 -1.14 -24.21 -17.95
CA SER A 76 -2.43 -24.79 -18.32
C SER A 76 -3.42 -24.64 -17.18
N LYS A 77 -4.72 -24.71 -17.49
CA LYS A 77 -5.77 -24.78 -16.48
C LYS A 77 -6.01 -26.21 -15.96
N ASP A 78 -5.64 -27.24 -16.73
CA ASP A 78 -6.08 -28.62 -16.49
C ASP A 78 -5.14 -29.71 -17.01
N ALA A 79 -4.03 -29.38 -17.68
CA ALA A 79 -3.14 -30.39 -18.27
C ALA A 79 -2.12 -31.02 -17.30
N TRP A 80 -1.94 -30.45 -16.10
CA TRP A 80 -1.07 -31.03 -15.09
C TRP A 80 -1.85 -32.01 -14.21
N ARG A 81 -1.32 -33.21 -14.00
CA ARG A 81 -1.77 -34.14 -12.97
C ARG A 81 -1.13 -33.76 -11.65
N PHE A 82 -1.89 -33.83 -10.58
CA PHE A 82 -1.46 -33.37 -9.26
C PHE A 82 -1.86 -34.33 -8.14
N ASN A 83 -0.92 -34.58 -7.24
CA ASN A 83 -1.12 -35.27 -5.97
C ASN A 83 -0.56 -34.42 -4.84
N TRP A 84 -1.24 -34.42 -3.70
CA TRP A 84 -0.83 -33.70 -2.51
C TRP A 84 -0.85 -34.64 -1.31
N VAL A 85 0.18 -34.54 -0.47
CA VAL A 85 0.27 -35.25 0.81
C VAL A 85 0.73 -34.30 1.92
N ALA A 86 0.31 -34.56 3.15
CA ALA A 86 0.63 -33.71 4.31
C ALA A 86 2.05 -33.95 4.86
N HIS A 87 2.67 -35.09 4.53
CA HIS A 87 3.99 -35.50 5.03
C HIS A 87 4.84 -36.07 3.89
N PRO A 88 6.16 -35.76 3.82
CA PRO A 88 7.02 -36.24 2.73
C PRO A 88 7.09 -37.77 2.59
N ASP A 89 6.98 -38.50 3.69
CA ASP A 89 7.00 -39.98 3.66
C ASP A 89 5.77 -40.62 2.98
N GLN A 90 4.68 -39.86 2.84
CA GLN A 90 3.45 -40.33 2.21
C GLN A 90 3.45 -40.11 0.69
N ARG A 91 4.43 -39.35 0.18
CA ARG A 91 4.47 -38.97 -1.23
C ARG A 91 4.66 -40.19 -2.14
N PRO A 92 4.13 -40.17 -3.36
CA PRO A 92 4.29 -41.25 -4.32
C PRO A 92 5.73 -41.30 -4.85
N ARG A 93 6.64 -42.00 -4.15
CA ARG A 93 8.10 -41.96 -4.39
C ARG A 93 8.56 -42.25 -5.82
N ASP A 94 7.78 -43.02 -6.58
CA ASP A 94 8.10 -43.45 -7.94
C ASP A 94 7.33 -42.67 -9.03
N PHE A 95 6.62 -41.60 -8.66
CA PHE A 95 5.77 -40.85 -9.59
C PHE A 95 6.53 -40.20 -10.76
N PHE A 96 7.85 -40.04 -10.69
CA PHE A 96 8.62 -39.50 -11.80
C PHE A 96 8.80 -40.50 -12.96
N LYS A 97 8.57 -41.81 -12.72
CA LYS A 97 8.78 -42.87 -13.73
C LYS A 97 7.69 -42.81 -14.82
N PRO A 98 8.04 -42.98 -16.11
CA PRO A 98 7.06 -43.01 -17.21
C PRO A 98 5.96 -44.07 -17.05
N ALA A 99 6.28 -45.22 -16.45
CA ALA A 99 5.34 -46.32 -16.27
C ALA A 99 4.38 -46.16 -15.06
N PHE A 100 4.56 -45.11 -14.24
CA PHE A 100 3.66 -44.88 -13.11
C PHE A 100 2.28 -44.39 -13.61
N ASP A 101 1.22 -45.00 -13.07
CA ASP A 101 -0.17 -44.69 -13.40
C ASP A 101 -0.69 -43.53 -12.54
N ASP A 102 -0.85 -42.37 -13.16
CA ASP A 102 -1.41 -41.15 -12.56
C ASP A 102 -2.87 -40.89 -12.97
N SER A 103 -3.55 -41.88 -13.57
CA SER A 103 -4.93 -41.71 -14.07
C SER A 103 -5.94 -41.35 -12.97
N ALA A 104 -5.68 -41.78 -11.74
CA ALA A 104 -6.47 -41.44 -10.57
C ALA A 104 -6.18 -40.04 -10.00
N TRP A 105 -5.14 -39.35 -10.48
CA TRP A 105 -4.78 -38.00 -10.00
C TRP A 105 -5.68 -36.95 -10.61
N LYS A 106 -5.96 -35.91 -9.82
CA LYS A 106 -6.72 -34.75 -10.27
C LYS A 106 -5.91 -33.95 -11.29
N THR A 107 -6.61 -33.30 -12.20
CA THR A 107 -6.05 -32.23 -13.03
C THR A 107 -5.90 -30.96 -12.20
N PHE A 108 -4.89 -30.14 -12.48
CA PHE A 108 -4.53 -28.97 -11.69
C PHE A 108 -4.02 -27.83 -12.58
N PRO A 109 -4.38 -26.57 -12.27
CA PRO A 109 -3.87 -25.41 -12.99
C PRO A 109 -2.43 -25.09 -12.60
N VAL A 110 -1.63 -24.65 -13.57
CA VAL A 110 -0.28 -24.10 -13.34
C VAL A 110 -0.15 -22.83 -14.20
N PRO A 111 0.24 -21.68 -13.60
CA PRO A 111 0.59 -21.50 -12.18
C PRO A 111 -0.61 -21.45 -11.24
N ALA A 112 -0.41 -21.88 -9.98
CA ALA A 112 -1.39 -21.81 -8.89
C ALA A 112 -0.75 -22.08 -7.52
N ASN A 113 -1.31 -21.46 -6.48
CA ASN A 113 -1.12 -21.91 -5.10
C ASN A 113 -2.08 -23.06 -4.78
N TRP A 114 -1.60 -24.21 -4.30
CA TRP A 114 -2.50 -25.35 -4.06
C TRP A 114 -3.53 -25.09 -2.95
N GLU A 115 -3.24 -24.16 -2.04
CA GLU A 115 -4.15 -23.77 -0.95
C GLU A 115 -5.41 -23.11 -1.50
N MET A 116 -5.28 -22.36 -2.61
CA MET A 116 -6.41 -21.72 -3.28
C MET A 116 -7.25 -22.72 -4.10
N HIS A 117 -6.81 -23.97 -4.19
CA HIS A 117 -7.48 -25.05 -4.91
C HIS A 117 -7.90 -26.22 -3.98
N GLY A 118 -7.95 -25.98 -2.67
CA GLY A 118 -8.50 -26.90 -1.68
C GLY A 118 -7.53 -27.97 -1.16
N PHE A 119 -6.23 -27.78 -1.34
CA PHE A 119 -5.20 -28.67 -0.78
C PHE A 119 -4.42 -27.94 0.32
N GLY A 120 -4.21 -28.60 1.47
CA GLY A 120 -3.54 -27.99 2.62
C GLY A 120 -4.26 -26.75 3.17
N THR A 121 -3.56 -26.01 4.01
CA THR A 121 -4.09 -24.83 4.71
C THR A 121 -3.21 -23.59 4.45
N PRO A 122 -3.75 -22.47 3.92
CA PRO A 122 -3.01 -21.21 3.84
C PRO A 122 -2.84 -20.64 5.25
N MET A 123 -1.65 -20.15 5.58
CA MET A 123 -1.33 -19.68 6.93
C MET A 123 -0.87 -18.23 6.88
N TYR A 124 -1.49 -17.33 7.64
CA TYR A 124 -1.00 -15.96 7.74
C TYR A 124 -0.18 -15.76 9.01
N VAL A 125 1.12 -15.53 8.84
CA VAL A 125 2.06 -15.28 9.95
C VAL A 125 2.88 -14.04 9.62
N SER A 126 2.80 -13.02 10.48
CA SER A 126 3.56 -11.78 10.34
C SER A 126 5.05 -12.03 10.59
N ALA A 127 5.44 -12.23 11.84
CA ALA A 127 6.80 -12.62 12.21
C ALA A 127 6.86 -14.04 12.76
N GLY A 128 7.84 -14.83 12.30
CA GLY A 128 8.16 -16.14 12.83
C GLY A 128 7.64 -17.32 12.00
N TYR A 129 8.19 -18.49 12.31
CA TYR A 129 7.98 -19.70 11.55
C TYR A 129 6.77 -20.51 12.04
N ALA A 130 6.04 -21.08 11.08
CA ALA A 130 4.96 -22.01 11.34
C ALA A 130 5.44 -23.41 11.76
N PHE A 131 6.73 -23.72 11.58
CA PHE A 131 7.37 -24.99 11.94
C PHE A 131 8.35 -24.82 13.12
N LYS A 132 8.91 -25.91 13.63
CA LYS A 132 9.88 -25.86 14.73
C LYS A 132 11.18 -25.23 14.24
N ILE A 133 11.62 -24.15 14.91
CA ILE A 133 12.91 -23.49 14.66
C ILE A 133 14.06 -24.42 15.11
N ASP A 134 14.78 -24.97 14.14
CA ASP A 134 16.02 -25.76 14.28
C ASP A 134 16.84 -25.70 12.97
N PRO A 135 17.32 -24.52 12.52
CA PRO A 135 17.97 -24.39 11.21
C PRO A 135 19.17 -25.34 11.05
N PRO A 136 19.32 -26.03 9.90
CA PRO A 136 18.54 -25.93 8.67
C PRO A 136 17.26 -26.79 8.61
N ARG A 137 16.93 -27.53 9.68
CA ARG A 137 15.83 -28.51 9.67
C ARG A 137 14.46 -27.86 9.71
N VAL A 138 13.50 -28.46 9.02
CA VAL A 138 12.09 -28.05 8.98
C VAL A 138 11.13 -29.16 9.42
N MET A 139 11.61 -30.40 9.56
CA MET A 139 10.79 -31.55 10.01
C MET A 139 10.64 -31.69 11.52
N GLY A 140 11.28 -30.84 12.31
CA GLY A 140 11.20 -30.88 13.77
C GLY A 140 9.76 -30.75 14.29
N GLU A 141 9.39 -31.56 15.29
CA GLU A 141 8.03 -31.54 15.88
C GLU A 141 7.67 -30.15 16.46
N PRO A 142 6.59 -29.45 16.02
CA PRO A 142 6.22 -28.13 16.47
C PRO A 142 5.26 -28.31 17.67
N LYS A 143 4.56 -27.26 18.07
CA LYS A 143 3.48 -27.41 19.07
C LYS A 143 2.31 -28.23 18.47
N SER A 144 1.66 -29.03 19.31
CA SER A 144 0.61 -29.97 18.87
C SER A 144 -0.65 -29.30 18.29
N ASP A 145 -0.84 -28.02 18.57
CA ASP A 145 -1.94 -27.21 18.06
C ASP A 145 -1.58 -26.44 16.77
N PHE A 146 -0.34 -26.50 16.30
CA PHE A 146 0.07 -25.87 15.05
C PHE A 146 -0.48 -26.68 13.86
N THR A 147 -0.82 -25.98 12.77
CA THR A 147 -1.21 -26.60 11.50
C THR A 147 -0.12 -27.55 10.99
N THR A 148 1.15 -27.15 11.15
CA THR A 148 2.33 -27.94 10.77
C THR A 148 2.58 -29.17 11.66
N PHE A 149 1.84 -29.37 12.74
CA PHE A 149 1.88 -30.65 13.45
C PHE A 149 1.26 -31.77 12.59
N LYS A 150 0.16 -31.45 11.89
CA LYS A 150 -0.54 -32.36 10.97
C LYS A 150 0.01 -32.26 9.55
N GLU A 151 0.15 -31.04 9.06
CA GLU A 151 0.72 -30.70 7.75
C GLU A 151 2.23 -30.46 7.91
N ARG A 152 2.96 -31.52 8.29
CA ARG A 152 4.38 -31.47 8.66
C ARG A 152 5.27 -30.72 7.67
N ASN A 153 5.29 -31.21 6.45
CA ASN A 153 5.94 -30.58 5.30
C ASN A 153 5.22 -31.09 4.05
N PRO A 154 4.09 -30.46 3.69
CA PRO A 154 3.30 -30.89 2.56
C PRO A 154 4.11 -30.97 1.27
N VAL A 155 3.81 -32.01 0.48
CA VAL A 155 4.48 -32.24 -0.81
C VAL A 155 3.43 -32.28 -1.92
N GLY A 156 3.65 -31.45 -2.94
CA GLY A 156 2.90 -31.47 -4.19
C GLY A 156 3.68 -32.17 -5.30
N SER A 157 3.16 -33.29 -5.80
CA SER A 157 3.70 -34.02 -6.94
C SER A 157 2.94 -33.65 -8.22
N TYR A 158 3.64 -33.09 -9.20
CA TYR A 158 3.09 -32.63 -10.48
C TYR A 158 3.60 -33.51 -11.62
N ARG A 159 2.72 -33.91 -12.54
CA ARG A 159 3.09 -34.58 -13.80
C ARG A 159 2.43 -33.92 -14.99
N ARG A 160 3.15 -33.78 -16.09
CA ARG A 160 2.60 -33.29 -17.36
C ARG A 160 3.35 -33.89 -18.53
N THR A 161 2.64 -34.22 -19.60
CA THR A 161 3.26 -34.57 -20.87
C THR A 161 3.30 -33.39 -21.85
N PHE A 162 4.28 -33.39 -22.74
CA PHE A 162 4.37 -32.44 -23.84
C PHE A 162 5.15 -33.03 -25.02
N GLU A 163 4.93 -32.48 -26.21
CA GLU A 163 5.72 -32.78 -27.40
C GLU A 163 6.74 -31.67 -27.67
N THR A 164 7.95 -32.08 -28.03
CA THR A 164 9.00 -31.19 -28.51
C THR A 164 8.63 -30.69 -29.91
N PRO A 165 8.61 -29.37 -30.16
CA PRO A 165 8.42 -28.84 -31.51
C PRO A 165 9.46 -29.41 -32.50
N SER A 166 9.01 -29.77 -33.71
CA SER A 166 9.87 -30.46 -34.69
C SER A 166 11.06 -29.63 -35.17
N ASP A 167 10.89 -28.31 -35.18
CA ASP A 167 11.91 -27.31 -35.53
C ASP A 167 12.97 -27.12 -34.44
N TRP A 168 12.85 -27.82 -33.31
CA TRP A 168 13.84 -27.80 -32.22
C TRP A 168 14.87 -28.93 -32.30
N ASN A 169 14.77 -29.82 -33.28
CA ASN A 169 15.72 -30.91 -33.43
C ASN A 169 17.16 -30.38 -33.63
N GLY A 170 18.11 -30.91 -32.86
CA GLY A 170 19.51 -30.46 -32.86
C GLY A 170 19.77 -29.13 -32.17
N ARG A 171 18.74 -28.49 -31.58
CA ARG A 171 18.86 -27.28 -30.78
C ARG A 171 19.00 -27.60 -29.30
N LYS A 172 19.39 -26.60 -28.50
CA LYS A 172 19.31 -26.64 -27.05
C LYS A 172 17.89 -26.35 -26.60
N VAL A 173 17.43 -27.02 -25.55
CA VAL A 173 16.12 -26.81 -24.95
C VAL A 173 16.28 -26.65 -23.46
N PHE A 174 15.74 -25.56 -22.94
CA PHE A 174 15.77 -25.21 -21.53
C PHE A 174 14.36 -25.20 -20.97
N LEU A 175 14.23 -25.73 -19.76
CA LEU A 175 13.01 -25.66 -18.96
C LEU A 175 13.13 -24.50 -17.97
N HIS A 176 12.17 -23.58 -17.99
CA HIS A 176 12.11 -22.42 -17.11
C HIS A 176 10.92 -22.56 -16.15
N PHE A 177 11.18 -22.37 -14.86
CA PHE A 177 10.19 -22.12 -13.82
C PHE A 177 10.35 -20.68 -13.33
N GLY A 178 9.30 -19.86 -13.41
CA GLY A 178 9.36 -18.46 -13.00
C GLY A 178 9.42 -18.24 -11.48
N ALA A 179 8.78 -19.13 -10.71
CA ALA A 179 8.80 -19.17 -9.25
C ALA A 179 8.10 -20.45 -8.76
N VAL A 180 8.71 -21.13 -7.80
CA VAL A 180 8.17 -22.35 -7.15
C VAL A 180 8.41 -22.24 -5.65
N GLN A 181 7.36 -22.32 -4.85
CA GLN A 181 7.42 -22.15 -3.41
C GLN A 181 7.29 -23.49 -2.66
N SER A 182 8.25 -23.90 -1.81
CA SER A 182 9.54 -23.24 -1.48
C SER A 182 10.77 -23.85 -2.16
N ALA A 183 10.74 -25.16 -2.41
CA ALA A 183 11.84 -25.90 -3.04
C ALA A 183 11.32 -27.08 -3.86
N PHE A 184 12.07 -27.49 -4.89
CA PHE A 184 11.58 -28.56 -5.76
C PHE A 184 12.66 -29.37 -6.47
N TYR A 185 12.35 -30.64 -6.71
CA TYR A 185 13.06 -31.51 -7.64
C TYR A 185 12.33 -31.60 -8.98
N VAL A 186 13.10 -31.81 -10.05
CA VAL A 186 12.57 -31.97 -11.41
C VAL A 186 13.16 -33.20 -12.10
N TRP A 187 12.30 -33.93 -12.82
CA TRP A 187 12.65 -35.07 -13.66
C TRP A 187 12.06 -34.92 -15.06
N LEU A 188 12.79 -35.42 -16.06
CA LEU A 188 12.31 -35.57 -17.42
C LEU A 188 12.46 -37.02 -17.85
N ASN A 189 11.36 -37.62 -18.33
CA ASN A 189 11.33 -39.00 -18.81
C ASN A 189 11.85 -40.05 -17.81
N GLY A 190 11.72 -39.78 -16.51
CA GLY A 190 12.19 -40.67 -15.44
C GLY A 190 13.59 -40.37 -14.93
N GLU A 191 14.34 -39.46 -15.57
CA GLU A 191 15.69 -39.09 -15.18
C GLU A 191 15.69 -37.77 -14.42
N ARG A 192 16.44 -37.70 -13.31
CA ARG A 192 16.52 -36.51 -12.46
C ARG A 192 17.32 -35.43 -13.16
N VAL A 193 16.70 -34.28 -13.37
CA VAL A 193 17.31 -33.12 -14.02
C VAL A 193 18.01 -32.24 -12.99
N GLY A 194 17.35 -31.89 -11.88
CA GLY A 194 17.90 -30.92 -10.93
C GLY A 194 17.07 -30.68 -9.66
N TYR A 195 17.50 -29.67 -8.90
CA TYR A 195 16.91 -29.16 -7.66
C TYR A 195 17.08 -27.64 -7.59
N SER A 196 16.15 -26.92 -6.95
CA SER A 196 16.26 -25.47 -6.72
C SER A 196 15.49 -25.00 -5.49
N GLU A 197 16.07 -24.00 -4.81
CA GLU A 197 15.44 -23.12 -3.80
C GLU A 197 15.46 -21.65 -4.25
N GLY A 198 14.94 -20.75 -3.40
CA GLY A 198 14.72 -19.32 -3.69
C GLY A 198 13.42 -19.14 -4.45
N SER A 199 12.33 -19.00 -3.68
CA SER A 199 10.96 -19.18 -4.19
C SER A 199 10.50 -18.10 -5.16
N MET A 200 11.18 -16.96 -5.18
CA MET A 200 10.78 -15.77 -5.93
C MET A 200 11.68 -15.46 -7.13
N GLU A 201 12.79 -16.19 -7.29
CA GLU A 201 13.68 -16.11 -8.45
C GLU A 201 13.47 -17.31 -9.40
N PRO A 202 13.69 -17.14 -10.72
CA PRO A 202 13.50 -18.21 -11.67
C PRO A 202 14.55 -19.32 -11.52
N ALA A 203 14.20 -20.52 -11.98
CA ALA A 203 15.11 -21.66 -12.11
C ALA A 203 15.04 -22.23 -13.53
N GLU A 204 16.19 -22.31 -14.19
CA GLU A 204 16.34 -22.83 -15.55
C GLU A 204 17.20 -24.09 -15.55
N PHE A 205 16.87 -25.07 -16.41
CA PHE A 205 17.62 -26.33 -16.55
C PHE A 205 17.82 -26.68 -18.04
N ASP A 206 19.04 -27.03 -18.47
CA ASP A 206 19.30 -27.65 -19.79
C ASP A 206 18.72 -29.06 -19.79
N ILE A 207 17.57 -29.25 -20.44
CA ILE A 207 16.90 -30.55 -20.53
C ILE A 207 17.25 -31.32 -21.80
N THR A 208 18.08 -30.74 -22.69
CA THR A 208 18.47 -31.35 -23.97
C THR A 208 18.93 -32.81 -23.84
N PRO A 209 19.76 -33.19 -22.84
CA PRO A 209 20.25 -34.57 -22.73
C PRO A 209 19.16 -35.63 -22.46
N HIS A 210 18.03 -35.22 -21.88
CA HIS A 210 16.95 -36.10 -21.43
C HIS A 210 15.72 -36.03 -22.33
N LEU A 211 15.75 -35.17 -23.35
CA LEU A 211 14.62 -34.85 -24.21
C LEU A 211 14.46 -35.85 -25.37
N LYS A 212 13.23 -36.31 -25.60
CA LYS A 212 12.87 -37.04 -26.82
C LYS A 212 12.48 -36.05 -27.92
N THR A 213 13.10 -36.18 -29.08
CA THR A 213 12.92 -35.29 -30.25
C THR A 213 12.26 -35.98 -31.46
N ASP A 214 11.89 -37.25 -31.33
CA ASP A 214 11.29 -38.09 -32.37
C ASP A 214 9.77 -37.89 -32.54
N GLY A 215 9.21 -36.84 -31.92
CA GLY A 215 7.77 -36.57 -31.88
C GLY A 215 7.01 -37.34 -30.79
N SER A 216 7.69 -38.20 -30.00
CA SER A 216 7.05 -38.85 -28.86
C SER A 216 6.81 -37.89 -27.69
N GLN A 217 5.88 -38.28 -26.81
CA GLN A 217 5.56 -37.52 -25.60
C GLN A 217 6.73 -37.58 -24.60
N ASN A 218 7.12 -36.42 -24.11
CA ASN A 218 8.00 -36.26 -22.97
C ASN A 218 7.19 -36.16 -21.69
N LEU A 219 7.62 -36.82 -20.61
CA LEU A 219 7.01 -36.72 -19.29
C LEU A 219 7.85 -35.81 -18.39
N LEU A 220 7.29 -34.67 -17.98
CA LEU A 220 7.82 -33.80 -16.94
C LEU A 220 7.19 -34.18 -15.60
N ALA A 221 8.03 -34.37 -14.57
CA ALA A 221 7.58 -34.58 -13.20
C ALA A 221 8.31 -33.60 -12.25
N VAL A 222 7.55 -33.02 -11.31
CA VAL A 222 8.06 -32.02 -10.36
C VAL A 222 7.56 -32.36 -8.95
N GLU A 223 8.47 -32.40 -7.98
CA GLU A 223 8.16 -32.65 -6.56
C GLU A 223 8.44 -31.37 -5.77
N VAL A 224 7.40 -30.70 -5.29
CA VAL A 224 7.48 -29.40 -4.60
C VAL A 224 7.23 -29.60 -3.11
N TYR A 225 8.14 -29.08 -2.28
CA TYR A 225 8.04 -29.08 -0.82
C TYR A 225 7.57 -27.71 -0.34
N ARG A 226 6.68 -27.70 0.66
CA ARG A 226 6.20 -26.47 1.30
C ARG A 226 7.28 -25.78 2.13
N TRP A 227 8.10 -26.58 2.83
CA TRP A 227 9.18 -26.10 3.68
C TRP A 227 10.51 -26.72 3.24
N SER A 228 11.54 -25.89 3.20
CA SER A 228 12.95 -26.27 3.05
C SER A 228 13.82 -25.40 3.95
N ASP A 229 15.12 -25.63 4.01
CA ASP A 229 16.04 -24.72 4.71
C ASP A 229 15.98 -23.29 4.14
N GLY A 230 15.79 -23.13 2.83
CA GLY A 230 15.46 -21.85 2.21
C GLY A 230 14.26 -21.12 2.79
N SER A 231 13.28 -21.81 3.40
CA SER A 231 12.15 -21.18 4.08
C SER A 231 12.54 -20.38 5.32
N TYR A 232 13.73 -20.61 5.88
CA TYR A 232 14.28 -19.73 6.92
C TYR A 232 14.70 -18.35 6.40
N LEU A 233 14.79 -18.17 5.08
CA LEU A 233 15.07 -16.88 4.43
C LEU A 233 13.81 -16.23 3.86
N GLU A 234 12.63 -16.83 4.08
CA GLU A 234 11.34 -16.43 3.49
C GLU A 234 10.28 -16.22 4.58
N ASP A 235 10.64 -15.45 5.62
CA ASP A 235 9.80 -15.18 6.78
C ASP A 235 8.97 -13.89 6.68
N GLN A 236 8.64 -13.47 5.46
CA GLN A 236 7.88 -12.23 5.21
C GLN A 236 6.53 -12.20 5.92
N ASP A 237 6.13 -11.00 6.36
CA ASP A 237 4.80 -10.70 6.90
C ASP A 237 3.70 -10.80 5.83
N SER A 238 3.34 -12.04 5.54
CA SER A 238 2.48 -12.42 4.43
C SER A 238 1.90 -13.83 4.60
N TRP A 239 0.99 -14.21 3.72
CA TRP A 239 0.49 -15.59 3.65
C TRP A 239 1.59 -16.57 3.20
N ARG A 240 1.68 -17.69 3.92
CA ARG A 240 2.56 -18.84 3.63
C ARG A 240 1.79 -19.82 2.76
N PHE A 241 2.09 -19.78 1.46
CA PHE A 241 1.52 -20.65 0.44
C PHE A 241 2.57 -21.62 -0.12
N SER A 242 2.19 -22.40 -1.13
CA SER A 242 3.10 -23.29 -1.84
C SER A 242 2.66 -23.53 -3.28
N GLY A 243 3.53 -24.15 -4.08
CA GLY A 243 3.24 -24.62 -5.43
C GLY A 243 4.06 -23.93 -6.52
N ILE A 244 3.68 -24.17 -7.78
CA ILE A 244 4.29 -23.53 -8.95
C ILE A 244 3.50 -22.25 -9.22
N ILE A 245 4.03 -21.10 -8.82
CA ILE A 245 3.25 -19.85 -8.65
C ILE A 245 3.48 -18.81 -9.77
N ARG A 246 4.47 -19.01 -10.63
CA ARG A 246 4.65 -18.24 -11.87
C ARG A 246 4.85 -19.16 -13.07
N ASP A 247 4.93 -18.55 -14.25
CA ASP A 247 4.93 -19.23 -15.53
C ASP A 247 5.98 -20.36 -15.63
N VAL A 248 5.58 -21.47 -16.25
CA VAL A 248 6.47 -22.56 -16.68
C VAL A 248 6.49 -22.58 -18.20
N PHE A 249 7.67 -22.64 -18.80
CA PHE A 249 7.80 -22.74 -20.25
C PHE A 249 9.11 -23.40 -20.68
N LEU A 250 9.15 -23.79 -21.94
CA LEU A 250 10.38 -24.18 -22.63
C LEU A 250 10.81 -23.06 -23.57
N TYR A 251 12.12 -22.91 -23.73
CA TYR A 251 12.68 -22.14 -24.82
C TYR A 251 13.86 -22.86 -25.47
N SER A 252 14.15 -22.52 -26.72
CA SER A 252 15.19 -23.16 -27.51
C SER A 252 16.21 -22.19 -28.11
N THR A 253 17.49 -22.52 -27.97
CA THR A 253 18.60 -21.76 -28.56
C THR A 253 19.43 -22.64 -29.47
N ALA A 254 20.27 -22.05 -30.32
CA ALA A 254 21.32 -22.82 -30.99
C ALA A 254 22.39 -23.29 -29.98
N ASP A 255 23.38 -24.09 -30.43
CA ASP A 255 24.52 -24.45 -29.57
C ASP A 255 25.42 -23.24 -29.28
N VAL A 256 25.76 -22.45 -30.31
CA VAL A 256 26.36 -21.13 -30.14
C VAL A 256 25.21 -20.15 -29.92
N ARG A 257 25.11 -19.59 -28.71
CA ARG A 257 23.95 -18.80 -28.28
C ARG A 257 24.34 -17.54 -27.52
N ILE A 258 23.43 -16.58 -27.48
CA ILE A 258 23.50 -15.45 -26.57
C ILE A 258 23.10 -15.96 -25.19
N ALA A 259 24.07 -16.07 -24.29
CA ALA A 259 23.86 -16.66 -22.98
C ALA A 259 23.22 -15.69 -21.99
N ASP A 260 23.71 -14.47 -22.02
CA ASP A 260 23.24 -13.34 -21.24
C ASP A 260 23.71 -12.04 -21.90
N PHE A 261 23.21 -10.90 -21.42
CA PHE A 261 23.76 -9.59 -21.75
C PHE A 261 23.40 -8.54 -20.70
N ALA A 262 24.31 -7.59 -20.50
CA ALA A 262 24.08 -6.41 -19.66
C ALA A 262 24.16 -5.12 -20.49
N VAL A 263 23.29 -4.16 -20.17
CA VAL A 263 23.25 -2.82 -20.77
C VAL A 263 23.46 -1.77 -19.69
N ARG A 264 24.36 -0.82 -19.95
CA ARG A 264 24.53 0.38 -19.14
C ARG A 264 24.39 1.62 -20.00
N THR A 265 23.83 2.67 -19.41
CA THR A 265 23.81 4.01 -19.99
C THR A 265 24.54 4.93 -19.04
N ASP A 266 25.46 5.73 -19.57
CA ASP A 266 26.26 6.71 -18.81
C ASP A 266 26.06 8.08 -19.46
N LEU A 267 25.41 9.00 -18.75
CA LEU A 267 25.18 10.37 -19.24
C LEU A 267 26.44 11.23 -19.05
N ASP A 268 26.73 12.11 -20.00
CA ASP A 268 27.81 13.08 -19.84
C ASP A 268 27.55 14.06 -18.68
N ALA A 269 28.57 14.86 -18.32
CA ALA A 269 28.49 15.75 -17.17
C ALA A 269 27.38 16.83 -17.25
N ASP A 270 26.92 17.14 -18.46
CA ASP A 270 25.82 18.08 -18.73
C ASP A 270 24.46 17.35 -18.84
N TYR A 271 24.46 16.02 -18.66
CA TYR A 271 23.35 15.12 -18.90
C TYR A 271 22.74 15.33 -20.30
N LEU A 272 23.55 15.59 -21.31
CA LEU A 272 23.08 15.82 -22.67
C LEU A 272 23.17 14.52 -23.48
N ASN A 273 24.38 14.04 -23.73
CA ASN A 273 24.64 12.83 -24.50
C ASN A 273 24.79 11.62 -23.58
N ALA A 274 24.66 10.42 -24.15
CA ALA A 274 24.86 9.18 -23.40
C ALA A 274 25.84 8.24 -24.10
N LYS A 275 26.64 7.52 -23.33
CA LYS A 275 27.26 6.28 -23.81
C LYS A 275 26.30 5.13 -23.60
N LEU A 276 26.00 4.40 -24.67
CA LEU A 276 25.36 3.09 -24.63
C LEU A 276 26.46 2.02 -24.56
N GLN A 277 26.47 1.24 -23.49
CA GLN A 277 27.46 0.20 -23.22
C GLN A 277 26.79 -1.16 -23.15
N ILE A 278 27.31 -2.14 -23.90
CA ILE A 278 26.71 -3.48 -24.00
C ILE A 278 27.78 -4.53 -23.73
N LYS A 279 27.48 -5.45 -22.81
CA LYS A 279 28.28 -6.63 -22.47
C LYS A 279 27.48 -7.89 -22.82
N PRO A 280 27.58 -8.41 -24.06
CA PRO A 280 27.03 -9.71 -24.41
C PRO A 280 27.91 -10.84 -23.86
N GLU A 281 27.28 -11.96 -23.52
CA GLU A 281 27.94 -13.20 -23.12
C GLU A 281 27.51 -14.33 -24.05
N ILE A 282 28.46 -15.11 -24.56
CA ILE A 282 28.22 -16.17 -25.54
C ILE A 282 28.57 -17.52 -24.92
N ALA A 283 27.66 -18.49 -25.04
CA ALA A 283 27.90 -19.87 -24.63
C ALA A 283 27.91 -20.81 -25.84
N THR A 284 28.74 -21.84 -25.77
CA THR A 284 28.82 -22.89 -26.80
C THR A 284 29.58 -24.11 -26.28
N ARG A 285 29.23 -25.31 -26.78
CA ARG A 285 30.00 -26.55 -26.55
C ARG A 285 30.93 -26.90 -27.71
N ARG A 286 30.80 -26.23 -28.86
CA ARG A 286 31.73 -26.37 -29.99
C ARG A 286 33.15 -26.06 -29.55
N THR A 287 34.10 -26.87 -29.98
CA THR A 287 35.54 -26.68 -29.72
C THR A 287 36.31 -26.20 -30.95
N ASP A 288 35.68 -26.25 -32.12
CA ASP A 288 36.22 -25.72 -33.35
C ASP A 288 36.16 -24.19 -33.40
N SER A 289 36.92 -23.60 -34.33
CA SER A 289 37.04 -22.15 -34.46
C SER A 289 35.72 -21.53 -34.90
N LEU A 290 35.35 -20.44 -34.23
CA LEU A 290 34.21 -19.59 -34.56
C LEU A 290 34.70 -18.27 -35.18
N LYS A 291 35.82 -18.31 -35.90
CA LYS A 291 36.31 -17.15 -36.65
C LYS A 291 35.26 -16.69 -37.66
N GLY A 292 35.02 -15.38 -37.71
CA GLY A 292 34.00 -14.77 -38.58
C GLY A 292 32.60 -14.68 -37.97
N TRP A 293 32.34 -15.39 -36.88
CA TRP A 293 31.10 -15.23 -36.12
C TRP A 293 31.07 -13.87 -35.41
N THR A 294 29.93 -13.20 -35.43
CA THR A 294 29.78 -11.85 -34.89
C THR A 294 28.50 -11.68 -34.09
N ILE A 295 28.57 -10.94 -32.99
CA ILE A 295 27.40 -10.39 -32.31
C ILE A 295 27.23 -8.94 -32.76
N ARG A 296 26.01 -8.57 -33.15
CA ARG A 296 25.66 -7.20 -33.58
C ARG A 296 24.59 -6.60 -32.68
N ALA A 297 24.59 -5.28 -32.60
CA ALA A 297 23.65 -4.53 -31.79
C ALA A 297 23.11 -3.31 -32.54
N GLN A 298 21.78 -3.15 -32.52
CA GLN A 298 21.09 -1.98 -33.07
C GLN A 298 20.08 -1.41 -32.08
N LEU A 299 20.12 -0.09 -31.89
CA LEU A 299 19.19 0.63 -31.02
C LEU A 299 18.05 1.21 -31.87
N HIS A 300 16.82 1.01 -31.43
CA HIS A 300 15.61 1.53 -32.07
C HIS A 300 14.85 2.48 -31.14
N ASP A 301 14.35 3.58 -31.68
CA ASP A 301 13.46 4.50 -30.95
C ASP A 301 12.06 3.90 -30.75
N ALA A 302 11.17 4.65 -30.08
CA ALA A 302 9.80 4.22 -29.81
C ALA A 302 8.95 3.96 -31.07
N SER A 303 9.33 4.51 -32.23
CA SER A 303 8.69 4.26 -33.53
C SER A 303 9.25 3.02 -34.25
N GLY A 304 10.30 2.39 -33.70
CA GLY A 304 11.01 1.28 -34.30
C GLY A 304 12.10 1.69 -35.28
N LYS A 305 12.42 3.00 -35.40
CA LYS A 305 13.46 3.49 -36.29
C LYS A 305 14.84 3.31 -35.65
N ALA A 306 15.81 2.85 -36.44
CA ALA A 306 17.20 2.75 -36.03
C ALA A 306 17.78 4.13 -35.63
N VAL A 307 18.47 4.15 -34.48
CA VAL A 307 19.11 5.33 -33.89
C VAL A 307 20.58 5.43 -34.28
N LEU A 308 21.28 4.30 -34.35
CA LEU A 308 22.68 4.26 -34.77
C LEU A 308 22.76 4.18 -36.30
N GLU A 309 23.64 4.98 -36.91
CA GLU A 309 23.86 4.98 -38.37
C GLU A 309 24.32 3.60 -38.89
N LYS A 310 25.10 2.89 -38.07
CA LYS A 310 25.58 1.53 -38.33
C LYS A 310 25.40 0.69 -37.07
N GLU A 311 25.06 -0.57 -37.27
CA GLU A 311 25.04 -1.56 -36.19
C GLU A 311 26.43 -1.67 -35.57
N LEU A 312 26.48 -1.81 -34.24
CA LEU A 312 27.72 -2.19 -33.57
C LEU A 312 27.99 -3.67 -33.87
N SER A 313 29.25 -4.06 -34.00
CA SER A 313 29.63 -5.43 -34.32
C SER A 313 30.89 -5.84 -33.56
N GLN A 314 30.90 -7.05 -33.01
CA GLN A 314 32.02 -7.65 -32.29
C GLN A 314 32.18 -9.11 -32.72
N GLU A 315 33.40 -9.52 -33.05
CA GLU A 315 33.71 -10.94 -33.26
C GLU A 315 33.61 -11.70 -31.94
N ILE A 316 33.05 -12.91 -31.96
CA ILE A 316 32.84 -13.69 -30.72
C ILE A 316 34.07 -14.47 -30.27
N GLU A 317 35.00 -14.81 -31.18
CA GLU A 317 36.19 -15.61 -30.84
C GLU A 317 37.07 -14.94 -29.76
N PRO A 318 37.36 -13.62 -29.84
CA PRO A 318 38.03 -12.91 -28.73
C PRO A 318 37.24 -12.91 -27.42
N MET A 319 35.90 -12.94 -27.47
CA MET A 319 35.07 -12.95 -26.25
C MET A 319 35.18 -14.29 -25.52
N LEU A 320 35.24 -15.39 -26.27
CA LEU A 320 35.44 -16.74 -25.70
C LEU A 320 36.87 -16.93 -25.17
N ASN A 321 37.83 -16.23 -25.76
CA ASN A 321 39.26 -16.22 -25.40
C ASN A 321 39.82 -17.62 -25.06
N ARG A 322 39.52 -18.62 -25.89
CA ARG A 322 39.88 -20.03 -25.65
C ARG A 322 41.38 -20.24 -25.54
N ASP A 323 42.15 -19.49 -26.34
CA ASP A 323 43.61 -19.51 -26.33
C ASP A 323 44.24 -18.76 -25.15
N ARG A 324 43.42 -18.12 -24.28
CA ARG A 324 43.86 -17.32 -23.13
C ARG A 324 44.90 -16.25 -23.52
N LYS A 325 44.60 -15.49 -24.58
CA LYS A 325 45.49 -14.43 -25.06
C LYS A 325 45.63 -13.34 -23.98
N ALA A 326 46.87 -12.97 -23.72
CA ALA A 326 47.23 -12.09 -22.60
C ALA A 326 46.69 -10.66 -22.76
N ASP A 327 46.65 -10.14 -23.98
CA ASP A 327 46.06 -8.82 -24.30
C ASP A 327 44.57 -8.77 -23.96
N ILE A 328 43.81 -9.82 -24.30
CA ILE A 328 42.38 -9.92 -23.96
C ILE A 328 42.20 -10.06 -22.44
N MET A 329 42.99 -10.91 -21.75
CA MET A 329 42.90 -11.02 -20.29
C MET A 329 43.25 -9.70 -19.60
N ASN A 330 44.25 -8.97 -20.08
CA ASN A 330 44.61 -7.65 -19.54
C ASN A 330 43.51 -6.59 -19.74
N ASP A 331 42.66 -6.72 -20.76
CA ASP A 331 41.52 -5.81 -21.00
C ASP A 331 40.25 -6.25 -20.25
N ARG A 332 39.99 -7.56 -20.18
CA ARG A 332 38.71 -8.14 -19.73
C ARG A 332 38.72 -8.71 -18.32
N THR A 333 39.86 -9.15 -17.83
CA THR A 333 40.08 -9.68 -16.48
C THR A 333 41.44 -9.22 -15.96
N PRO A 334 41.67 -7.90 -15.86
CA PRO A 334 42.99 -7.35 -15.58
C PRO A 334 43.53 -7.80 -14.22
N GLN A 335 44.84 -7.98 -14.12
CA GLN A 335 45.50 -8.25 -12.84
C GLN A 335 45.39 -7.04 -11.87
N ARG A 336 45.14 -5.83 -12.38
CA ARG A 336 45.08 -4.59 -11.61
C ARG A 336 43.90 -3.73 -12.09
N GLY A 337 42.99 -3.39 -11.17
CA GLY A 337 41.84 -2.53 -11.44
C GLY A 337 40.60 -3.30 -11.95
N PRO A 338 39.50 -2.59 -12.21
CA PRO A 338 38.25 -3.20 -12.67
C PRO A 338 38.33 -3.62 -14.14
N ALA A 339 37.56 -4.65 -14.50
CA ALA A 339 37.40 -5.09 -15.87
C ALA A 339 36.69 -4.04 -16.74
N LYS A 340 37.05 -3.96 -18.02
CA LYS A 340 36.28 -3.17 -18.98
C LYS A 340 34.91 -3.81 -19.20
N PHE A 341 33.86 -3.09 -18.87
CA PHE A 341 32.47 -3.57 -18.97
C PHE A 341 32.07 -3.90 -20.41
N ALA A 342 32.15 -2.93 -21.33
CA ALA A 342 31.54 -3.04 -22.65
C ALA A 342 32.42 -3.77 -23.68
N TRP A 343 31.80 -4.67 -24.45
CA TRP A 343 32.37 -5.15 -25.72
C TRP A 343 31.93 -4.28 -26.90
N LEU A 344 30.70 -3.77 -26.85
CA LEU A 344 30.12 -2.86 -27.84
C LEU A 344 29.77 -1.55 -27.13
N GLU A 345 30.17 -0.42 -27.70
CA GLU A 345 29.87 0.91 -27.15
C GLU A 345 29.54 1.89 -28.27
N ALA A 346 28.59 2.80 -28.02
CA ALA A 346 28.27 3.92 -28.91
C ALA A 346 27.90 5.18 -28.13
N THR A 347 28.21 6.35 -28.68
CA THR A 347 27.66 7.62 -28.19
C THR A 347 26.32 7.89 -28.86
N VAL A 348 25.28 8.10 -28.07
CA VAL A 348 23.96 8.55 -28.52
C VAL A 348 23.83 10.03 -28.20
N ALA A 349 23.65 10.84 -29.24
CA ALA A 349 23.51 12.28 -29.10
C ALA A 349 22.11 12.63 -28.58
N ASN A 350 22.05 13.38 -27.48
CA ASN A 350 20.81 13.88 -26.86
C ASN A 350 19.62 12.88 -26.85
N PRO A 351 19.77 11.67 -26.27
CA PRO A 351 18.67 10.72 -26.20
C PRO A 351 17.52 11.25 -25.35
N LEU A 352 16.30 10.78 -25.64
CA LEU A 352 15.17 11.00 -24.75
C LEU A 352 15.41 10.21 -23.46
N LYS A 353 15.43 10.94 -22.35
CA LYS A 353 15.77 10.38 -21.03
C LYS A 353 14.57 9.70 -20.39
N TRP A 354 14.82 8.61 -19.69
CA TRP A 354 13.81 7.91 -18.90
C TRP A 354 13.71 8.51 -17.49
N THR A 355 12.48 8.74 -17.03
CA THR A 355 12.12 9.09 -15.65
C THR A 355 10.74 8.51 -15.32
N ALA A 356 10.31 8.57 -14.05
CA ALA A 356 8.94 8.21 -13.68
C ALA A 356 7.87 9.17 -14.24
N GLU A 357 8.26 10.37 -14.70
CA GLU A 357 7.35 11.37 -15.29
C GLU A 357 7.30 11.26 -16.82
N THR A 358 8.43 10.93 -17.43
CA THR A 358 8.62 10.79 -18.88
C THR A 358 9.33 9.45 -19.18
N PRO A 359 8.61 8.32 -19.19
CA PRO A 359 9.19 6.97 -19.34
C PRO A 359 9.59 6.66 -20.78
N ASN A 360 10.51 7.47 -21.34
CA ASN A 360 11.00 7.28 -22.70
C ASN A 360 11.83 6.00 -22.80
N LEU A 361 11.46 5.12 -23.73
CA LEU A 361 12.10 3.82 -23.90
C LEU A 361 12.50 3.59 -25.35
N TYR A 362 13.70 3.04 -25.52
CA TYR A 362 14.26 2.50 -26.74
C TYR A 362 14.21 0.97 -26.70
N THR A 363 14.44 0.31 -27.83
CA THR A 363 14.66 -1.15 -27.91
C THR A 363 16.05 -1.42 -28.42
N LEU A 364 16.85 -2.16 -27.66
CA LEU A 364 18.12 -2.70 -28.12
C LEU A 364 17.88 -4.10 -28.67
N VAL A 365 18.22 -4.31 -29.94
CA VAL A 365 18.18 -5.63 -30.60
C VAL A 365 19.61 -6.15 -30.72
N LEU A 366 19.83 -7.39 -30.28
CA LEU A 366 21.08 -8.13 -30.44
C LEU A 366 20.87 -9.27 -31.44
N THR A 367 21.79 -9.44 -32.39
CA THR A 367 21.77 -10.55 -33.36
C THR A 367 23.12 -11.25 -33.42
N LEU A 368 23.11 -12.56 -33.20
CA LEU A 368 24.26 -13.43 -33.36
C LEU A 368 24.29 -13.96 -34.79
N HIS A 369 25.41 -13.75 -35.48
CA HIS A 369 25.63 -14.17 -36.85
C HIS A 369 26.74 -15.22 -36.94
N ASP A 370 26.56 -16.20 -37.83
CA ASP A 370 27.60 -17.16 -38.19
C ASP A 370 28.67 -16.56 -39.12
N ASP A 371 29.64 -17.39 -39.52
CA ASP A 371 30.73 -17.02 -40.42
C ASP A 371 30.29 -16.81 -41.88
N GLN A 372 29.04 -17.16 -42.23
CA GLN A 372 28.41 -16.80 -43.50
C GLN A 372 27.54 -15.53 -43.39
N GLY A 373 27.41 -14.96 -42.19
CA GLY A 373 26.63 -13.76 -41.90
C GLY A 373 25.13 -14.01 -41.68
N ALA A 374 24.68 -15.26 -41.60
CA ALA A 374 23.28 -15.58 -41.32
C ALA A 374 22.97 -15.43 -39.82
N ILE A 375 21.76 -14.97 -39.49
CA ILE A 375 21.32 -14.83 -38.10
C ILE A 375 21.05 -16.22 -37.52
N VAL A 376 21.75 -16.55 -36.45
CA VAL A 376 21.59 -17.78 -35.67
C VAL A 376 20.59 -17.58 -34.54
N GLU A 377 20.62 -16.39 -33.91
CA GLU A 377 19.76 -16.02 -32.80
C GLU A 377 19.64 -14.50 -32.71
N ALA A 378 18.47 -14.00 -32.33
CA ALA A 378 18.20 -12.61 -32.02
C ALA A 378 17.49 -12.49 -30.66
N THR A 379 17.75 -11.42 -29.93
CA THR A 379 17.04 -11.09 -28.68
C THR A 379 16.97 -9.57 -28.51
N SER A 380 16.21 -9.09 -27.52
CA SER A 380 16.10 -7.66 -27.25
C SER A 380 15.85 -7.34 -25.78
N THR A 381 16.09 -6.07 -25.44
CA THR A 381 15.66 -5.47 -24.17
C THR A 381 15.18 -4.04 -24.41
N ARG A 382 14.33 -3.55 -23.50
CA ARG A 382 14.04 -2.11 -23.42
C ARG A 382 15.21 -1.38 -22.77
N VAL A 383 15.48 -0.16 -23.23
CA VAL A 383 16.55 0.70 -22.71
C VAL A 383 15.96 2.07 -22.41
N GLY A 384 16.12 2.53 -21.17
CA GLY A 384 15.81 3.89 -20.76
C GLY A 384 17.10 4.62 -20.38
N PHE A 385 17.47 5.66 -21.12
CA PHE A 385 18.65 6.45 -20.81
C PHE A 385 18.44 7.24 -19.53
N ARG A 386 19.17 6.90 -18.48
CA ARG A 386 19.20 7.67 -17.24
C ARG A 386 20.53 7.54 -16.52
N GLU A 387 20.75 8.45 -15.57
CA GLU A 387 21.85 8.42 -14.61
C GLU A 387 21.28 8.51 -13.19
N ILE A 388 21.82 7.71 -12.25
CA ILE A 388 21.49 7.78 -10.83
C ILE A 388 22.75 8.12 -10.05
N GLU A 389 22.65 9.12 -9.18
CA GLU A 389 23.78 9.55 -8.37
C GLU A 389 23.36 9.96 -6.97
N ILE A 390 24.27 9.81 -6.00
CA ILE A 390 24.14 10.44 -4.69
C ILE A 390 25.17 11.55 -4.60
N LYS A 391 24.72 12.81 -4.54
CA LYS A 391 25.58 13.99 -4.43
C LYS A 391 25.10 14.92 -3.33
N ARG A 392 26.00 15.23 -2.39
CA ARG A 392 25.72 16.11 -1.23
C ARG A 392 24.47 15.65 -0.46
N GLY A 393 24.38 14.33 -0.21
CA GLY A 393 23.26 13.70 0.48
C GLY A 393 21.92 13.70 -0.23
N ARG A 394 21.89 13.94 -1.54
CA ARG A 394 20.67 13.90 -2.35
C ARG A 394 20.77 12.82 -3.39
N PHE A 395 19.70 12.04 -3.52
CA PHE A 395 19.50 11.11 -4.63
C PHE A 395 19.06 11.88 -5.87
N LEU A 396 19.81 11.75 -6.95
CA LEU A 396 19.57 12.45 -8.21
C LEU A 396 19.18 11.46 -9.30
N VAL A 397 18.26 11.87 -10.17
CA VAL A 397 17.99 11.21 -11.44
C VAL A 397 18.21 12.23 -12.55
N ASN A 398 19.13 11.93 -13.47
CA ASN A 398 19.50 12.84 -14.57
C ASN A 398 19.89 14.25 -14.06
N GLY A 399 20.66 14.29 -12.96
CA GLY A 399 21.12 15.52 -12.32
C GLY A 399 20.09 16.27 -11.47
N GLN A 400 18.83 15.82 -11.42
CA GLN A 400 17.77 16.46 -10.63
C GLN A 400 17.50 15.72 -9.32
N PRO A 401 17.42 16.41 -8.16
CA PRO A 401 17.05 15.78 -6.90
C PRO A 401 15.58 15.37 -6.93
N ILE A 402 15.30 14.11 -6.61
CA ILE A 402 13.93 13.59 -6.59
C ILE A 402 13.41 13.36 -5.17
N ARG A 403 12.09 13.24 -5.04
CA ARG A 403 11.39 12.69 -3.88
C ARG A 403 10.66 11.40 -4.27
N MET A 404 10.91 10.34 -3.54
CA MET A 404 10.20 9.06 -3.64
C MET A 404 8.87 9.17 -2.89
N ARG A 405 7.80 9.29 -3.67
CA ARG A 405 6.40 9.20 -3.26
C ARG A 405 5.99 7.74 -3.42
N GLY A 406 6.45 6.91 -2.48
CA GLY A 406 6.49 5.46 -2.62
C GLY A 406 5.38 4.72 -1.90
N VAL A 407 5.19 3.46 -2.29
CA VAL A 407 4.37 2.47 -1.57
C VAL A 407 5.03 1.09 -1.63
N ASN A 408 4.94 0.31 -0.55
CA ASN A 408 5.32 -1.11 -0.55
C ASN A 408 4.21 -1.94 -1.21
N ARG A 409 4.57 -2.95 -1.99
CA ARG A 409 3.60 -3.82 -2.69
C ARG A 409 3.99 -5.29 -2.60
N HIS A 410 3.20 -6.06 -1.87
CA HIS A 410 3.15 -7.51 -2.02
C HIS A 410 2.41 -7.95 -3.30
N GLU A 411 2.87 -9.04 -3.91
CA GLU A 411 2.11 -9.78 -4.93
C GLU A 411 0.98 -10.58 -4.30
N HIS A 412 -0.21 -9.98 -4.24
CA HIS A 412 -1.40 -10.59 -3.64
C HIS A 412 -2.66 -10.40 -4.51
N ASP A 413 -3.41 -11.48 -4.66
CA ASP A 413 -4.74 -11.53 -5.26
C ASP A 413 -5.70 -12.28 -4.31
N PRO A 414 -6.90 -11.74 -4.01
CA PRO A 414 -7.82 -12.36 -3.07
C PRO A 414 -8.30 -13.75 -3.49
N ASP A 415 -8.36 -14.04 -4.79
CA ASP A 415 -8.90 -15.29 -5.32
C ASP A 415 -7.80 -16.29 -5.70
N THR A 416 -6.62 -15.80 -6.09
CA THR A 416 -5.52 -16.65 -6.58
C THR A 416 -4.24 -16.62 -5.73
N GLY A 417 -4.27 -15.98 -4.56
CA GLY A 417 -3.15 -15.94 -3.62
C GLY A 417 -1.99 -15.12 -4.19
N ARG A 418 -0.80 -15.73 -4.36
CA ARG A 418 0.38 -15.06 -4.93
C ARG A 418 0.38 -14.98 -6.45
N VAL A 419 -0.53 -15.69 -7.13
CA VAL A 419 -0.60 -15.67 -8.60
C VAL A 419 -1.33 -14.43 -9.07
N VAL A 420 -0.60 -13.34 -9.28
CA VAL A 420 -1.17 -12.07 -9.76
C VAL A 420 -1.26 -12.05 -11.28
N SER A 421 -2.45 -11.75 -11.82
CA SER A 421 -2.64 -11.63 -13.26
C SER A 421 -2.03 -10.34 -13.82
N TYR A 422 -1.64 -10.34 -15.11
CA TYR A 422 -1.18 -9.12 -15.80
C TYR A 422 -2.21 -7.98 -15.72
N LYS A 423 -3.51 -8.30 -15.85
CA LYS A 423 -4.60 -7.31 -15.70
C LYS A 423 -4.58 -6.66 -14.31
N ARG A 424 -4.37 -7.45 -13.26
CA ARG A 424 -4.30 -6.97 -11.88
C ARG A 424 -3.05 -6.12 -11.64
N MET A 425 -1.91 -6.47 -12.24
CA MET A 425 -0.72 -5.62 -12.22
C MET A 425 -0.96 -4.26 -12.92
N VAL A 426 -1.66 -4.25 -14.06
CA VAL A 426 -2.04 -3.01 -14.75
C VAL A 426 -2.99 -2.16 -13.91
N GLU A 427 -3.97 -2.78 -13.25
CA GLU A 427 -4.88 -2.10 -12.32
C GLU A 427 -4.12 -1.44 -11.16
N ASP A 428 -3.18 -2.18 -10.53
CA ASP A 428 -2.31 -1.65 -9.47
C ASP A 428 -1.53 -0.42 -9.95
N ILE A 429 -0.79 -0.52 -11.05
CA ILE A 429 0.07 0.58 -11.51
C ILE A 429 -0.73 1.82 -11.94
N VAL A 430 -1.90 1.63 -12.57
CA VAL A 430 -2.78 2.73 -12.96
C VAL A 430 -3.30 3.47 -11.73
N LEU A 431 -3.80 2.74 -10.73
CA LEU A 431 -4.28 3.34 -9.48
C LEU A 431 -3.15 4.03 -8.71
N MET A 432 -1.94 3.47 -8.70
CA MET A 432 -0.77 4.14 -8.11
C MET A 432 -0.48 5.48 -8.79
N LYS A 433 -0.37 5.50 -10.13
CA LYS A 433 -0.10 6.73 -10.89
C LYS A 433 -1.20 7.79 -10.67
N GLN A 434 -2.46 7.38 -10.56
CA GLN A 434 -3.60 8.27 -10.28
C GLN A 434 -3.62 8.81 -8.84
N ALA A 435 -2.93 8.15 -7.90
CA ALA A 435 -2.68 8.63 -6.54
C ALA A 435 -1.38 9.45 -6.42
N ASN A 436 -0.78 9.88 -7.53
CA ASN A 436 0.48 10.62 -7.55
C ASN A 436 1.68 9.85 -6.96
N ILE A 437 1.59 8.52 -6.84
CA ILE A 437 2.71 7.64 -6.49
C ILE A 437 3.69 7.61 -7.69
N ASN A 438 4.98 7.70 -7.39
CA ASN A 438 6.06 7.66 -8.38
C ASN A 438 7.10 6.56 -8.12
N ALA A 439 6.97 5.82 -7.01
CA ALA A 439 7.90 4.76 -6.65
C ALA A 439 7.18 3.55 -6.02
N VAL A 440 7.75 2.36 -6.17
CA VAL A 440 7.30 1.13 -5.52
C VAL A 440 8.50 0.35 -4.97
N ARG A 441 8.35 -0.23 -3.78
CA ARG A 441 9.29 -1.21 -3.23
C ARG A 441 8.66 -2.59 -3.33
N THR A 442 9.40 -3.56 -3.88
CA THR A 442 8.93 -4.94 -4.08
C THR A 442 9.04 -5.74 -2.78
N SER A 443 8.18 -5.42 -1.82
CA SER A 443 8.18 -6.03 -0.49
C SER A 443 7.78 -7.52 -0.56
N HIS A 444 8.61 -8.48 -0.15
CA HIS A 444 10.05 -8.37 0.17
C HIS A 444 10.83 -9.42 -0.61
N TYR A 445 10.71 -9.34 -1.93
CA TYR A 445 11.25 -10.30 -2.88
C TYR A 445 11.14 -9.78 -4.32
N PRO A 446 11.92 -10.35 -5.26
CA PRO A 446 11.82 -9.99 -6.66
C PRO A 446 10.43 -10.37 -7.19
N ASN A 447 9.70 -9.40 -7.73
CA ASN A 447 8.37 -9.59 -8.31
C ASN A 447 8.45 -10.36 -9.64
N ASP A 448 7.29 -10.67 -10.23
CA ASP A 448 7.23 -11.23 -11.59
C ASP A 448 7.89 -10.27 -12.60
N PRO A 449 8.72 -10.74 -13.56
CA PRO A 449 9.39 -9.89 -14.55
C PRO A 449 8.46 -8.91 -15.29
N ARG A 450 7.18 -9.28 -15.49
CA ARG A 450 6.17 -8.42 -16.13
C ARG A 450 5.87 -7.14 -15.32
N TRP A 451 6.10 -7.15 -14.00
CA TRP A 451 5.94 -5.97 -13.16
C TRP A 451 6.97 -4.88 -13.51
N TYR A 452 8.23 -5.26 -13.72
CA TYR A 452 9.29 -4.31 -14.08
C TYR A 452 9.09 -3.76 -15.48
N GLU A 453 8.63 -4.59 -16.44
CA GLU A 453 8.23 -4.13 -17.77
C GLU A 453 7.10 -3.07 -17.70
N LEU A 454 6.15 -3.26 -16.79
CA LEU A 454 5.09 -2.27 -16.53
C LEU A 454 5.65 -1.00 -15.88
N CYS A 455 6.52 -1.10 -14.88
CA CYS A 455 7.17 0.04 -14.24
C CYS A 455 8.04 0.85 -15.22
N ASP A 456 8.75 0.18 -16.12
CA ASP A 456 9.52 0.81 -17.20
C ASP A 456 8.60 1.62 -18.12
N THR A 457 7.45 1.04 -18.48
CA THR A 457 6.53 1.59 -19.50
C THR A 457 5.64 2.70 -18.94
N TYR A 458 5.12 2.54 -17.73
CA TYR A 458 4.21 3.49 -17.09
C TYR A 458 4.94 4.59 -16.30
N GLY A 459 6.21 4.36 -15.96
CA GLY A 459 7.03 5.30 -15.19
C GLY A 459 6.78 5.18 -13.69
N LEU A 460 7.45 4.21 -13.06
CA LEU A 460 7.64 4.14 -11.61
C LEU A 460 9.10 3.83 -11.30
N TYR A 461 9.65 4.48 -10.28
CA TYR A 461 10.93 4.08 -9.69
C TYR A 461 10.74 2.81 -8.86
N VAL A 462 11.65 1.85 -8.97
CA VAL A 462 11.58 0.57 -8.26
C VAL A 462 12.78 0.43 -7.33
N ILE A 463 12.52 0.10 -6.07
CA ILE A 463 13.50 -0.54 -5.19
C ILE A 463 13.23 -2.04 -5.31
N ASP A 464 14.14 -2.73 -6.00
CA ASP A 464 14.05 -4.18 -6.20
C ASP A 464 14.78 -4.88 -5.06
N GLU A 465 14.15 -5.88 -4.45
CA GLU A 465 14.55 -6.43 -3.16
C GLU A 465 14.74 -7.94 -3.22
N ALA A 466 15.89 -8.42 -2.74
CA ALA A 466 16.19 -9.86 -2.68
C ALA A 466 15.23 -10.57 -1.71
N ASP A 467 14.89 -11.82 -2.00
CA ASP A 467 13.98 -12.64 -1.19
C ASP A 467 14.69 -13.14 0.09
N ILE A 468 15.04 -12.23 1.00
CA ILE A 468 15.78 -12.52 2.22
C ILE A 468 15.10 -11.81 3.39
N GLU A 469 14.33 -12.57 4.16
CA GLU A 469 13.76 -12.15 5.44
C GLU A 469 13.84 -13.27 6.47
N THR A 470 14.53 -13.01 7.59
CA THR A 470 14.77 -13.98 8.66
C THR A 470 14.16 -13.51 9.99
N HIS A 471 13.03 -12.79 9.93
CA HIS A 471 12.43 -12.05 11.04
C HIS A 471 12.38 -12.88 12.34
N GLY A 472 11.91 -14.13 12.26
CA GLY A 472 11.76 -15.05 13.39
C GLY A 472 13.06 -15.45 14.11
N VAL A 473 14.20 -15.39 13.43
CA VAL A 473 15.55 -15.70 13.99
C VAL A 473 16.47 -14.48 14.02
N ARG A 474 15.95 -13.29 13.68
CA ARG A 474 16.70 -12.03 13.70
C ARG A 474 17.99 -12.15 12.87
N GLY A 475 19.10 -11.55 13.34
CA GLY A 475 20.39 -11.54 12.65
C GLY A 475 21.24 -12.82 12.77
N GLU A 476 20.69 -13.92 13.30
CA GLU A 476 21.44 -15.18 13.47
C GLU A 476 22.01 -15.68 12.14
N LEU A 477 21.16 -15.84 11.12
CA LEU A 477 21.56 -16.40 9.83
C LEU A 477 22.37 -15.41 8.98
N ALA A 478 22.13 -14.11 9.13
CA ALA A 478 22.98 -13.08 8.53
C ALA A 478 24.43 -13.11 9.04
N SER A 479 24.63 -13.70 10.23
CA SER A 479 25.93 -13.81 10.90
C SER A 479 26.60 -15.18 10.75
N ASP A 480 25.87 -16.21 10.29
CA ASP A 480 26.40 -17.57 10.13
C ASP A 480 26.99 -17.77 8.72
N PRO A 481 28.30 -18.05 8.59
CA PRO A 481 28.94 -18.24 7.30
C PRO A 481 28.45 -19.47 6.53
N ARG A 482 27.79 -20.44 7.18
CA ARG A 482 27.18 -21.58 6.48
C ARG A 482 26.09 -21.11 5.53
N TRP A 483 25.35 -20.06 5.88
CA TRP A 483 24.28 -19.51 5.06
C TRP A 483 24.76 -18.57 3.95
N HIS A 484 26.07 -18.31 3.86
CA HIS A 484 26.65 -17.37 2.90
C HIS A 484 26.23 -17.66 1.45
N GLY A 485 26.29 -18.93 1.04
CA GLY A 485 25.91 -19.34 -0.32
C GLY A 485 24.44 -19.02 -0.64
N ALA A 486 23.52 -19.35 0.26
CA ALA A 486 22.09 -19.12 0.07
C ALA A 486 21.72 -17.62 0.06
N PHE A 487 22.34 -16.81 0.94
CA PHE A 487 22.17 -15.35 0.95
C PHE A 487 22.65 -14.72 -0.36
N LEU A 488 23.87 -15.08 -0.79
CA LEU A 488 24.46 -14.51 -1.99
C LEU A 488 23.71 -14.95 -3.26
N ASP A 489 23.25 -16.21 -3.33
CA ASP A 489 22.46 -16.73 -4.45
C ASP A 489 21.21 -15.91 -4.75
N ARG A 490 20.42 -15.59 -3.71
CA ARG A 490 19.18 -14.80 -3.83
C ARG A 490 19.46 -13.39 -4.39
N ALA A 491 20.49 -12.72 -3.86
CA ALA A 491 20.88 -11.40 -4.35
C ALA A 491 21.44 -11.41 -5.78
N ILE A 492 22.29 -12.40 -6.13
CA ILE A 492 22.85 -12.55 -7.48
C ILE A 492 21.71 -12.79 -8.48
N ARG A 493 20.79 -13.71 -8.18
CA ARG A 493 19.71 -14.09 -9.11
C ARG A 493 18.74 -12.94 -9.38
N MET A 494 18.41 -12.14 -8.37
CA MET A 494 17.67 -10.89 -8.56
C MET A 494 18.42 -9.95 -9.51
N ALA A 495 19.64 -9.59 -9.15
CA ALA A 495 20.40 -8.56 -9.87
C ALA A 495 20.70 -8.99 -11.33
N GLU A 496 21.05 -10.26 -11.56
CA GLU A 496 21.31 -10.78 -12.90
C GLU A 496 20.04 -10.82 -13.77
N ARG A 497 18.88 -11.16 -13.19
CA ARG A 497 17.61 -11.17 -13.91
C ARG A 497 17.18 -9.78 -14.36
N ASP A 498 17.43 -8.78 -13.51
CA ASP A 498 16.74 -7.50 -13.61
C ASP A 498 17.65 -6.29 -13.94
N LYS A 499 18.96 -6.49 -14.05
CA LYS A 499 20.00 -5.47 -14.32
C LYS A 499 19.67 -4.46 -15.44
N ASN A 500 18.90 -4.88 -16.45
CA ASN A 500 18.59 -4.09 -17.64
C ASN A 500 17.34 -3.20 -17.50
N HIS A 501 16.54 -3.34 -16.43
CA HIS A 501 15.31 -2.56 -16.27
C HIS A 501 15.60 -1.09 -15.89
N PRO A 502 15.14 -0.11 -16.69
CA PRO A 502 15.35 1.29 -16.36
C PRO A 502 14.54 1.79 -15.15
N SER A 503 13.48 1.09 -14.75
CA SER A 503 12.69 1.43 -13.58
C SER A 503 13.39 1.16 -12.25
N ILE A 504 14.27 0.16 -12.19
CA ILE A 504 15.00 -0.17 -10.97
C ILE A 504 16.05 0.89 -10.73
N VAL A 505 15.94 1.60 -9.62
CA VAL A 505 16.85 2.69 -9.26
C VAL A 505 17.68 2.42 -8.00
N MET A 506 17.46 1.27 -7.35
CA MET A 506 18.14 0.89 -6.13
C MET A 506 18.00 -0.62 -5.93
N TRP A 507 19.07 -1.25 -5.44
CA TRP A 507 19.06 -2.64 -5.02
C TRP A 507 18.87 -2.71 -3.51
N SER A 508 17.85 -3.45 -3.05
CA SER A 508 17.66 -3.77 -1.64
C SER A 508 18.15 -5.19 -1.35
N MET A 509 18.96 -5.34 -0.30
CA MET A 509 19.56 -6.65 0.02
C MET A 509 18.59 -7.63 0.70
N GLY A 510 17.42 -7.16 1.17
CA GLY A 510 16.44 -7.96 1.88
C GLY A 510 15.65 -7.13 2.90
N ASN A 511 14.99 -7.80 3.84
CA ASN A 511 14.14 -7.20 4.86
C ASN A 511 14.33 -7.86 6.24
N GLU A 512 14.29 -7.10 7.33
CA GLU A 512 14.24 -7.57 8.74
C GLU A 512 15.07 -8.82 9.13
N ALA A 513 16.23 -9.02 8.49
CA ALA A 513 17.06 -10.21 8.68
C ALA A 513 18.30 -9.94 9.56
N GLY A 514 18.26 -8.86 10.35
CA GLY A 514 19.43 -8.33 11.07
C GLY A 514 20.58 -7.93 10.13
N TYR A 515 21.79 -7.71 10.65
CA TYR A 515 22.95 -7.38 9.83
C TYR A 515 24.16 -8.20 10.24
N GLY A 516 24.95 -8.66 9.26
CA GLY A 516 26.12 -9.50 9.48
C GLY A 516 26.97 -9.66 8.21
N PRO A 517 28.04 -10.48 8.25
CA PRO A 517 28.97 -10.66 7.14
C PRO A 517 28.31 -11.10 5.82
N ASN A 518 27.20 -11.84 5.86
CA ASN A 518 26.50 -12.26 4.64
C ASN A 518 25.94 -11.05 3.87
N PHE A 519 25.39 -10.05 4.56
CA PHE A 519 24.98 -8.79 3.92
C PHE A 519 26.15 -7.93 3.46
N ALA A 520 27.26 -7.91 4.22
CA ALA A 520 28.46 -7.21 3.77
C ALA A 520 29.01 -7.78 2.45
N ALA A 521 28.92 -9.11 2.26
CA ALA A 521 29.31 -9.76 1.02
C ALA A 521 28.36 -9.47 -0.14
N ILE A 522 27.03 -9.47 0.09
CA ILE A 522 26.05 -9.04 -0.92
C ILE A 522 26.35 -7.60 -1.37
N SER A 523 26.56 -6.68 -0.43
CA SER A 523 26.90 -5.29 -0.72
C SER A 523 28.17 -5.17 -1.57
N ALA A 524 29.24 -5.89 -1.21
CA ALA A 524 30.49 -5.88 -1.95
C ALA A 524 30.31 -6.40 -3.39
N TRP A 525 29.55 -7.49 -3.56
CA TRP A 525 29.26 -8.05 -4.87
C TRP A 525 28.42 -7.11 -5.73
N LEU A 526 27.31 -6.58 -5.20
CA LEU A 526 26.43 -5.65 -5.93
C LEU A 526 27.17 -4.40 -6.39
N ARG A 527 28.08 -3.87 -5.58
CA ARG A 527 28.85 -2.66 -5.91
C ARG A 527 29.82 -2.87 -7.08
N ASP A 528 30.43 -4.05 -7.18
CA ASP A 528 31.29 -4.40 -8.32
C ASP A 528 30.46 -4.77 -9.56
N PHE A 529 29.40 -5.55 -9.35
CA PHE A 529 28.49 -6.01 -10.39
C PHE A 529 27.74 -4.87 -11.08
N ASP A 530 27.19 -3.91 -10.33
CA ASP A 530 26.41 -2.80 -10.83
C ASP A 530 26.69 -1.49 -10.08
N PRO A 531 27.69 -0.70 -10.53
CA PRO A 531 27.98 0.61 -9.97
C PRO A 531 26.96 1.68 -10.39
N THR A 532 25.96 1.36 -11.23
CA THR A 532 24.98 2.34 -11.74
C THR A 532 23.79 2.55 -10.80
N ARG A 533 23.70 1.77 -9.72
CA ARG A 533 22.59 1.83 -8.74
C ARG A 533 23.13 1.78 -7.31
N PRO A 534 22.59 2.62 -6.39
CA PRO A 534 22.91 2.54 -4.98
C PRO A 534 22.30 1.31 -4.30
N ILE A 535 22.90 0.93 -3.18
CA ILE A 535 22.53 -0.22 -2.35
C ILE A 535 21.77 0.26 -1.10
N HIS A 536 20.65 -0.39 -0.84
CA HIS A 536 19.79 -0.19 0.33
C HIS A 536 19.69 -1.44 1.17
N TYR A 537 19.62 -1.27 2.49
CA TYR A 537 19.16 -2.29 3.40
C TYR A 537 18.80 -1.66 4.75
N GLU A 538 17.55 -1.81 5.18
CA GLU A 538 17.08 -1.23 6.44
C GLU A 538 17.76 -1.88 7.65
N GLY A 539 17.93 -3.20 7.65
CA GLY A 539 18.51 -3.95 8.76
C GLY A 539 19.96 -3.59 9.08
N ALA A 540 20.64 -2.81 8.22
CA ALA A 540 22.00 -2.32 8.41
C ALA A 540 22.14 -1.28 9.54
N GLN A 541 21.05 -0.81 10.13
CA GLN A 541 21.04 0.21 11.17
C GLN A 541 22.07 0.01 12.28
N GLY A 542 22.81 1.08 12.59
CA GLY A 542 23.90 1.05 13.56
C GLY A 542 24.01 2.33 14.41
N LYS A 543 24.72 2.22 15.54
CA LYS A 543 25.11 3.36 16.41
C LYS A 543 26.65 3.49 16.42
N PRO A 544 27.24 4.70 16.28
CA PRO A 544 26.56 5.99 16.10
C PRO A 544 26.02 6.24 14.68
N THR A 545 26.48 5.50 13.66
CA THR A 545 26.04 5.63 12.27
C THR A 545 25.87 4.27 11.59
N ASP A 546 25.08 4.24 10.52
CA ASP A 546 24.90 3.05 9.67
C ASP A 546 26.21 2.71 8.93
N PRO A 547 26.51 1.43 8.63
CA PRO A 547 27.74 1.02 7.95
C PRO A 547 27.80 1.55 6.52
N LYS A 548 29.01 1.73 5.97
CA LYS A 548 29.24 2.16 4.57
C LYS A 548 28.96 1.07 3.53
N THR A 549 28.42 -0.08 3.95
CA THR A 549 27.91 -1.13 3.06
C THR A 549 26.57 -0.77 2.42
N VAL A 550 25.87 0.25 2.93
CA VAL A 550 24.67 0.82 2.32
C VAL A 550 24.93 2.28 1.91
N ASP A 551 24.26 2.72 0.84
CA ASP A 551 24.44 4.06 0.28
C ASP A 551 23.32 5.05 0.73
N VAL A 552 22.26 4.53 1.35
CA VAL A 552 21.10 5.28 1.85
C VAL A 552 20.82 4.91 3.31
N ILE A 553 20.57 5.93 4.15
CA ILE A 553 20.11 5.72 5.53
C ILE A 553 18.64 5.38 5.47
N SER A 554 18.25 4.24 6.05
CA SER A 554 16.88 3.73 5.96
C SER A 554 16.32 3.43 7.33
N ARG A 555 15.06 3.81 7.58
CA ARG A 555 14.36 3.55 8.85
C ARG A 555 12.92 3.11 8.59
N PHE A 556 12.45 2.20 9.44
CA PHE A 556 11.04 1.87 9.56
C PHE A 556 10.34 2.74 10.59
N TYR A 557 9.17 3.24 10.21
CA TYR A 557 8.21 3.94 11.06
C TYR A 557 8.78 5.04 11.98
N PRO A 558 9.73 5.90 11.52
CA PRO A 558 10.29 6.95 12.38
C PRO A 558 9.23 7.99 12.74
N ARG A 559 9.51 8.78 13.76
CA ARG A 559 8.63 9.87 14.21
C ARG A 559 8.92 11.17 13.47
N VAL A 560 7.88 12.00 13.31
CA VAL A 560 8.06 13.44 13.08
C VAL A 560 8.50 14.13 14.38
N MET A 561 8.99 15.37 14.30
CA MET A 561 9.51 16.14 15.44
C MET A 561 8.44 16.49 16.48
N GLU A 562 7.19 16.67 16.04
CA GLU A 562 6.10 17.05 16.92
C GLU A 562 5.81 16.00 18.00
N PRO A 563 5.37 16.42 19.20
CA PRO A 563 5.11 15.50 20.30
C PRO A 563 3.91 14.59 20.01
N TYR A 564 4.02 13.34 20.43
CA TYR A 564 2.96 12.34 20.35
C TYR A 564 2.20 12.23 21.68
N LEU A 565 0.98 11.71 21.63
CA LEU A 565 0.21 11.33 22.80
C LEU A 565 0.86 10.07 23.42
N GLU A 566 1.62 10.24 24.50
CA GLU A 566 2.43 9.15 25.09
C GLU A 566 1.61 8.27 26.06
N ALA A 567 1.91 6.96 26.05
CA ALA A 567 1.47 6.02 27.10
C ALA A 567 2.50 5.94 28.25
N ASN A 568 3.79 5.94 27.90
CA ASN A 568 4.95 5.97 28.80
C ASN A 568 6.24 6.20 27.97
N PRO A 569 7.01 7.28 28.19
CA PRO A 569 8.25 7.53 27.46
C PRO A 569 9.45 6.70 27.92
N ASP A 570 9.38 5.99 29.04
CA ASP A 570 10.54 5.28 29.59
C ASP A 570 10.61 3.80 29.17
N VAL A 571 9.65 3.33 28.35
CA VAL A 571 9.56 1.94 27.90
C VAL A 571 9.56 1.90 26.37
N GLU A 572 10.51 1.16 25.77
CA GLU A 572 10.46 0.84 24.35
C GLU A 572 9.29 -0.11 24.09
N SER A 573 8.40 0.33 23.21
CA SER A 573 7.18 -0.37 22.84
C SER A 573 6.85 -0.02 21.38
N PRO A 574 5.99 -0.77 20.68
CA PRO A 574 5.68 -0.50 19.28
C PRO A 574 5.12 0.91 19.02
N GLU A 575 4.46 1.51 20.01
CA GLU A 575 4.02 2.91 19.98
C GLU A 575 5.16 3.93 20.12
N ASN A 576 6.30 3.49 20.66
CA ASN A 576 7.59 4.17 20.69
C ASN A 576 8.60 3.57 19.69
N ALA A 577 8.12 2.84 18.67
CA ALA A 577 8.96 2.17 17.67
C ALA A 577 10.00 3.15 17.13
N ARG A 578 11.24 2.91 17.58
CA ARG A 578 12.45 3.74 17.45
C ARG A 578 12.21 5.22 17.81
N TRP A 579 12.84 5.62 18.92
CA TRP A 579 12.93 7.01 19.39
C TRP A 579 13.49 8.02 18.37
N GLU A 580 14.01 7.54 17.25
CA GLU A 580 14.58 8.36 16.21
C GLU A 580 13.51 9.20 15.51
N ARG A 581 13.81 10.48 15.35
CA ARG A 581 12.99 11.40 14.56
C ARG A 581 13.58 11.61 13.20
N LEU A 582 12.70 11.65 12.21
CA LEU A 582 13.04 11.77 10.81
C LEU A 582 14.00 12.95 10.57
N LEU A 583 13.61 14.16 10.96
CA LEU A 583 14.46 15.34 10.79
C LEU A 583 15.76 15.31 11.60
N GLU A 584 15.79 14.67 12.77
CA GLU A 584 17.03 14.53 13.54
C GLU A 584 18.06 13.70 12.77
N ILE A 585 17.65 12.58 12.17
CA ILE A 585 18.52 11.74 11.33
C ILE A 585 19.05 12.54 10.12
N ALA A 586 18.20 13.29 9.43
CA ALA A 586 18.62 14.12 8.29
C ALA A 586 19.55 15.27 8.68
N SER A 587 19.41 15.78 9.89
CA SER A 587 20.17 16.93 10.39
C SER A 587 21.47 16.52 11.08
N ASP A 588 21.68 15.22 11.33
CA ASP A 588 22.92 14.70 11.90
C ASP A 588 24.10 14.97 10.94
N PRO A 589 25.11 15.77 11.35
CA PRO A 589 26.28 16.04 10.53
C PRO A 589 27.27 14.87 10.46
N ALA A 590 27.12 13.82 11.28
CA ALA A 590 27.99 12.65 11.28
C ALA A 590 27.80 11.75 10.05
N ASP A 591 26.67 11.89 9.35
CA ASP A 591 26.37 11.19 8.12
C ASP A 591 25.89 12.18 7.07
N ASP A 592 26.28 12.01 5.81
CA ASP A 592 25.92 12.88 4.71
C ASP A 592 25.08 12.18 3.63
N ARG A 593 24.68 10.91 3.85
CA ARG A 593 23.85 10.14 2.91
C ARG A 593 22.38 10.61 2.90
N PRO A 594 21.62 10.35 1.82
CA PRO A 594 20.17 10.58 1.80
C PRO A 594 19.46 9.70 2.84
N VAL A 595 18.34 10.20 3.37
CA VAL A 595 17.50 9.50 4.36
C VAL A 595 16.20 9.07 3.70
N LEU A 596 15.86 7.80 3.81
CA LEU A 596 14.67 7.17 3.26
C LEU A 596 13.88 6.50 4.38
N THR A 597 12.55 6.56 4.31
CA THR A 597 11.70 5.67 5.10
C THR A 597 11.20 4.52 4.23
N SER A 598 11.88 3.37 4.31
CA SER A 598 11.52 2.19 3.52
C SER A 598 10.15 1.63 3.90
N GLU A 599 9.68 1.91 5.12
CA GLU A 599 8.29 1.74 5.56
C GLU A 599 7.90 2.89 6.49
N PHE A 600 6.73 3.50 6.27
CA PHE A 600 6.13 4.48 7.17
C PHE A 600 4.61 4.54 6.97
N ALA A 601 3.91 5.30 7.83
CA ALA A 601 2.48 5.57 7.73
C ALA A 601 1.64 4.28 7.53
N HIS A 602 1.72 3.37 8.50
CA HIS A 602 1.08 2.05 8.44
C HIS A 602 -0.44 2.18 8.23
N ALA A 603 -0.95 1.57 7.16
CA ALA A 603 -2.28 1.81 6.63
C ALA A 603 -3.32 0.77 7.08
N MET A 604 -3.14 0.10 8.23
CA MET A 604 -4.07 -0.94 8.69
C MET A 604 -5.46 -0.41 9.09
N GLY A 605 -6.50 -0.84 8.36
CA GLY A 605 -7.88 -0.36 8.54
C GLY A 605 -8.02 1.16 8.35
N ASN A 606 -8.80 1.82 9.22
CA ASN A 606 -8.91 3.28 9.28
C ASN A 606 -7.67 3.89 9.96
N ALA A 607 -6.69 4.27 9.15
CA ALA A 607 -5.36 4.73 9.58
C ALA A 607 -4.88 5.90 8.71
N LEU A 608 -3.55 6.04 8.56
CA LEU A 608 -2.91 7.12 7.81
C LEU A 608 -3.15 8.51 8.42
N GLY A 609 -3.21 8.57 9.76
CA GLY A 609 -3.19 9.84 10.49
C GLY A 609 -1.83 10.52 10.31
N ASN A 610 -1.78 11.84 10.45
CA ASN A 610 -0.58 12.68 10.36
C ASN A 610 0.29 12.56 9.09
N PHE A 611 -0.28 12.04 7.99
CA PHE A 611 0.45 11.80 6.76
C PHE A 611 1.02 13.07 6.12
N LYS A 612 0.30 14.19 6.25
CA LYS A 612 0.73 15.49 5.75
C LYS A 612 2.02 15.95 6.45
N GLU A 613 2.11 15.74 7.76
CA GLU A 613 3.19 16.21 8.61
C GLU A 613 4.52 15.51 8.26
N TYR A 614 4.49 14.21 7.96
CA TYR A 614 5.65 13.52 7.39
C TYR A 614 6.17 14.22 6.14
N TRP A 615 5.28 14.63 5.25
CA TRP A 615 5.66 15.26 3.98
C TRP A 615 6.10 16.71 4.12
N ASP A 616 5.57 17.43 5.11
CA ASP A 616 6.09 18.74 5.47
C ASP A 616 7.57 18.64 5.88
N GLU A 617 7.93 17.65 6.71
CA GLU A 617 9.34 17.39 7.10
C GLU A 617 10.22 16.90 5.94
N ILE A 618 9.71 15.98 5.11
CA ILE A 618 10.44 15.46 3.92
C ILE A 618 10.78 16.59 2.94
N TYR A 619 9.86 17.54 2.75
CA TYR A 619 10.11 18.70 1.89
C TYR A 619 10.98 19.76 2.57
N TRP A 620 11.01 19.81 3.91
CA TRP A 620 11.82 20.76 4.65
C TRP A 620 13.32 20.50 4.52
N HIS A 621 13.76 19.23 4.51
CA HIS A 621 15.18 18.90 4.48
C HIS A 621 15.66 18.36 3.11
N PRO A 622 16.75 18.88 2.51
CA PRO A 622 17.22 18.44 1.20
C PRO A 622 17.61 16.95 1.13
N ARG A 623 18.21 16.41 2.21
CA ARG A 623 18.63 14.99 2.30
C ARG A 623 17.48 13.99 2.42
N MET A 624 16.26 14.44 2.73
CA MET A 624 15.11 13.55 2.83
C MET A 624 14.69 13.07 1.46
N LEU A 625 14.85 11.79 1.18
CA LEU A 625 14.50 11.17 -0.09
C LEU A 625 12.99 10.94 -0.22
N GLY A 626 12.27 10.85 0.89
CA GLY A 626 10.86 10.45 0.91
C GLY A 626 10.72 9.08 1.56
N GLY A 627 9.72 8.30 1.11
CA GLY A 627 9.43 7.03 1.74
C GLY A 627 8.36 6.21 1.05
N PHE A 628 8.15 5.00 1.58
CA PHE A 628 7.21 4.01 1.07
C PHE A 628 6.15 3.66 2.11
N ILE A 629 4.89 3.98 1.80
CA ILE A 629 3.75 3.64 2.66
C ILE A 629 3.67 2.12 2.84
N TRP A 630 3.34 1.65 4.03
CA TRP A 630 3.04 0.24 4.29
C TRP A 630 1.52 0.01 4.45
N GLU A 631 0.80 -0.57 3.49
CA GLU A 631 1.24 -0.98 2.14
C GLU A 631 0.15 -0.74 1.08
N TRP A 632 0.35 -1.25 -0.14
CA TRP A 632 -0.55 -1.01 -1.27
C TRP A 632 -1.94 -1.62 -1.09
N VAL A 633 -2.03 -2.92 -0.81
CA VAL A 633 -3.29 -3.69 -0.86
C VAL A 633 -3.49 -4.56 0.38
N ASP A 634 -4.73 -4.69 0.83
CA ASP A 634 -5.09 -5.65 1.87
C ASP A 634 -4.81 -7.08 1.38
N GLN A 635 -3.99 -7.82 2.12
CA GLN A 635 -3.75 -9.25 1.90
C GLN A 635 -4.90 -10.09 2.46
N GLY A 636 -6.12 -9.82 2.02
CA GLY A 636 -7.31 -10.59 2.36
C GLY A 636 -7.62 -11.64 1.29
N LEU A 637 -8.06 -12.84 1.71
CA LEU A 637 -8.42 -13.93 0.79
C LEU A 637 -9.93 -14.10 0.70
N THR A 638 -10.48 -14.34 -0.49
CA THR A 638 -11.91 -14.61 -0.63
C THR A 638 -12.27 -15.95 0.02
N LYS A 639 -13.23 -15.94 0.95
CA LYS A 639 -13.81 -17.14 1.54
C LYS A 639 -15.33 -17.11 1.49
N THR A 640 -15.96 -18.27 1.45
CA THR A 640 -17.43 -18.40 1.51
C THR A 640 -17.85 -18.90 2.89
N ALA A 641 -18.76 -18.18 3.55
CA ALA A 641 -19.36 -18.56 4.82
C ALA A 641 -20.40 -19.68 4.65
N PRO A 642 -20.84 -20.37 5.73
CA PRO A 642 -21.81 -21.46 5.65
C PRO A 642 -23.16 -21.09 5.01
N ASP A 643 -23.54 -19.82 5.06
CA ASP A 643 -24.78 -19.30 4.46
C ASP A 643 -24.64 -18.92 2.97
N GLY A 644 -23.45 -19.09 2.38
CA GLY A 644 -23.13 -18.74 1.00
C GLY A 644 -22.58 -17.33 0.79
N THR A 645 -22.48 -16.50 1.85
CA THR A 645 -21.91 -15.16 1.76
C THR A 645 -20.42 -15.21 1.48
N LYS A 646 -19.94 -14.49 0.46
CA LYS A 646 -18.51 -14.29 0.24
C LYS A 646 -17.98 -13.15 1.10
N PHE A 647 -16.84 -13.34 1.73
CA PHE A 647 -16.19 -12.34 2.56
C PHE A 647 -14.67 -12.41 2.42
N THR A 648 -14.01 -11.34 2.89
CA THR A 648 -12.55 -11.23 2.92
C THR A 648 -12.01 -11.83 4.22
N ALA A 649 -11.37 -12.99 4.11
CA ALA A 649 -10.74 -13.71 5.20
C ALA A 649 -9.32 -13.18 5.50
N TYR A 650 -8.92 -13.31 6.77
CA TYR A 650 -7.57 -13.03 7.26
C TYR A 650 -7.09 -14.18 8.18
N GLY A 651 -5.93 -14.03 8.83
CA GLY A 651 -5.33 -15.09 9.65
C GLY A 651 -6.28 -15.70 10.68
N GLY A 652 -6.25 -17.03 10.77
CA GLY A 652 -7.10 -17.83 11.64
C GLY A 652 -8.44 -18.24 11.03
N ASP A 653 -8.91 -17.59 9.96
CA ASP A 653 -10.17 -17.95 9.32
C ASP A 653 -10.08 -19.29 8.59
N PHE A 654 -8.90 -19.80 8.26
CA PHE A 654 -8.72 -21.12 7.66
C PHE A 654 -8.45 -22.21 8.71
N GLY A 655 -8.55 -21.87 10.01
CA GLY A 655 -8.15 -22.75 11.11
C GLY A 655 -6.63 -22.84 11.27
N ASP A 656 -5.89 -21.98 10.60
CA ASP A 656 -4.43 -21.90 10.61
C ASP A 656 -3.88 -21.48 11.99
N LYS A 657 -2.83 -22.18 12.42
CA LYS A 657 -2.12 -21.93 13.67
C LYS A 657 -0.61 -22.16 13.53
N PRO A 658 0.25 -21.27 14.03
CA PRO A 658 -0.09 -19.95 14.58
C PRO A 658 -0.63 -19.02 13.49
N ASN A 659 -1.27 -17.92 13.89
CA ASN A 659 -1.67 -16.84 12.98
C ASN A 659 -1.61 -15.47 13.66
N HIS A 660 -1.59 -14.40 12.87
CA HIS A 660 -1.56 -13.02 13.34
C HIS A 660 -2.84 -12.22 12.98
N GLY A 661 -3.98 -12.90 12.86
CA GLY A 661 -5.28 -12.25 12.67
C GLY A 661 -5.33 -11.31 11.47
N ASN A 662 -5.89 -10.12 11.67
CA ASN A 662 -6.11 -9.13 10.60
C ASN A 662 -4.90 -8.24 10.31
N PHE A 663 -3.71 -8.55 10.83
CA PHE A 663 -2.49 -7.80 10.51
C PHE A 663 -2.12 -7.87 9.01
N SER A 664 -2.75 -8.77 8.25
CA SER A 664 -2.69 -8.84 6.79
C SER A 664 -3.51 -7.76 6.08
N ILE A 665 -4.38 -7.02 6.78
CA ILE A 665 -5.33 -6.04 6.20
C ILE A 665 -4.79 -4.62 6.38
N LYS A 666 -3.80 -4.26 5.56
CA LYS A 666 -2.94 -3.08 5.69
C LYS A 666 -2.75 -2.26 4.40
N GLY A 667 -3.67 -2.38 3.44
CA GLY A 667 -3.60 -1.72 2.14
C GLY A 667 -4.23 -0.34 2.08
N LEU A 668 -3.71 0.55 1.22
CA LEU A 668 -4.38 1.76 0.73
C LEU A 668 -5.66 1.45 -0.07
N VAL A 669 -5.70 0.28 -0.72
CA VAL A 669 -6.86 -0.25 -1.41
C VAL A 669 -7.31 -1.56 -0.75
N PHE A 670 -8.61 -1.87 -0.82
CA PHE A 670 -9.13 -3.18 -0.45
C PHE A 670 -8.54 -4.29 -1.34
N ALA A 671 -8.70 -5.56 -0.95
CA ALA A 671 -8.13 -6.70 -1.68
C ALA A 671 -8.57 -6.76 -3.17
N ASP A 672 -9.77 -6.26 -3.46
CA ASP A 672 -10.35 -6.15 -4.80
C ASP A 672 -9.92 -4.89 -5.59
N ARG A 673 -9.01 -4.08 -5.02
CA ARG A 673 -8.48 -2.79 -5.52
C ARG A 673 -9.43 -1.61 -5.42
N THR A 674 -10.58 -1.76 -4.76
CA THR A 674 -11.45 -0.62 -4.44
C THR A 674 -10.70 0.37 -3.54
N PRO A 675 -10.58 1.67 -3.93
CA PRO A 675 -9.88 2.66 -3.12
C PRO A 675 -10.53 2.89 -1.76
N GLN A 676 -9.73 2.84 -0.70
CA GLN A 676 -10.19 3.24 0.64
C GLN A 676 -10.13 4.76 0.80
N PRO A 677 -10.83 5.37 1.79
CA PRO A 677 -10.80 6.81 2.00
C PRO A 677 -9.38 7.42 2.12
N LYS A 678 -8.45 6.68 2.74
CA LYS A 678 -7.04 7.08 2.88
C LYS A 678 -6.26 7.15 1.55
N TYR A 679 -6.70 6.47 0.48
CA TYR A 679 -6.13 6.62 -0.87
C TYR A 679 -6.18 8.07 -1.35
N TRP A 680 -7.29 8.77 -1.06
CA TRP A 680 -7.45 10.16 -1.47
C TRP A 680 -6.55 11.11 -0.69
N GLU A 681 -6.28 10.82 0.59
CA GLU A 681 -5.29 11.56 1.39
C GLU A 681 -3.89 11.44 0.78
N VAL A 682 -3.50 10.22 0.38
CA VAL A 682 -2.25 9.99 -0.34
C VAL A 682 -2.21 10.82 -1.62
N LYS A 683 -3.25 10.72 -2.46
CA LYS A 683 -3.34 11.49 -3.71
C LYS A 683 -3.11 12.98 -3.48
N LYS A 684 -3.76 13.56 -2.46
CA LYS A 684 -3.65 14.98 -2.13
C LYS A 684 -2.26 15.35 -1.62
N VAL A 685 -1.70 14.60 -0.66
CA VAL A 685 -0.40 14.93 -0.06
C VAL A 685 0.75 14.70 -1.07
N TYR A 686 0.62 13.71 -1.95
CA TYR A 686 1.60 13.39 -3.00
C TYR A 686 1.48 14.27 -4.25
N GLN A 687 0.53 15.20 -4.30
CA GLN A 687 0.28 15.94 -5.52
C GLN A 687 1.53 16.71 -6.01
N PRO A 688 1.78 16.72 -7.34
CA PRO A 688 3.02 17.28 -7.89
C PRO A 688 3.02 18.81 -8.02
N ALA A 689 2.03 19.49 -7.45
CA ALA A 689 2.02 20.95 -7.37
C ALA A 689 1.53 21.39 -5.99
N LEU A 690 2.30 22.24 -5.31
CA LEU A 690 1.84 22.91 -4.09
C LEU A 690 1.22 24.25 -4.48
N ILE A 691 0.03 24.54 -3.97
CA ILE A 691 -0.66 25.81 -4.19
C ILE A 691 -0.81 26.48 -2.83
N GLU A 692 -0.34 27.70 -2.69
CA GLU A 692 -0.35 28.44 -1.42
C GLU A 692 -1.01 29.81 -1.59
N PRO A 693 -1.73 30.32 -0.58
CA PRO A 693 -2.36 31.63 -0.67
C PRO A 693 -1.34 32.77 -0.51
N ARG A 694 -1.56 33.89 -1.20
CA ARG A 694 -0.81 35.15 -1.00
C ARG A 694 -1.75 36.29 -0.65
N ASP A 695 -2.72 36.60 -1.51
CA ASP A 695 -3.85 37.49 -1.23
C ASP A 695 -5.14 36.79 -1.65
N LEU A 696 -6.10 36.67 -0.73
CA LEU A 696 -7.39 36.00 -0.96
C LEU A 696 -8.56 36.99 -0.99
N THR A 697 -8.27 38.27 -1.20
CA THR A 697 -9.27 39.31 -1.39
C THR A 697 -9.78 39.26 -2.84
N PRO A 698 -11.10 39.15 -3.09
CA PRO A 698 -11.67 39.29 -4.43
C PRO A 698 -11.20 40.59 -5.13
N GLY A 699 -10.88 40.50 -6.42
CA GLY A 699 -10.29 41.59 -7.22
C GLY A 699 -8.78 41.76 -7.10
N LYS A 700 -8.13 41.12 -6.12
CA LYS A 700 -6.67 41.10 -5.91
C LYS A 700 -6.10 39.70 -5.69
N THR A 701 -6.89 38.68 -5.97
CA THR A 701 -6.58 37.30 -5.56
C THR A 701 -5.29 36.80 -6.22
N THR A 702 -4.31 36.43 -5.41
CA THR A 702 -3.04 35.87 -5.84
C THR A 702 -2.68 34.63 -5.02
N ILE A 703 -2.10 33.65 -5.70
CA ILE A 703 -1.59 32.40 -5.12
C ILE A 703 -0.14 32.19 -5.56
N ARG A 704 0.60 31.34 -4.85
CA ARG A 704 1.87 30.78 -5.33
C ARG A 704 1.64 29.35 -5.79
N ILE A 705 2.20 28.98 -6.94
CA ILE A 705 2.17 27.60 -7.44
C ILE A 705 3.61 27.07 -7.55
N THR A 706 3.98 26.15 -6.67
CA THR A 706 5.29 25.46 -6.71
C THR A 706 5.17 24.18 -7.50
N ASN A 707 5.96 24.05 -8.57
CA ASN A 707 6.07 22.81 -9.32
C ASN A 707 6.95 21.79 -8.55
N ARG A 708 6.32 20.73 -8.04
CA ARG A 708 6.97 19.60 -7.36
C ARG A 708 7.16 18.38 -8.27
N HIS A 709 6.98 18.51 -9.59
CA HIS A 709 7.62 17.61 -10.53
C HIS A 709 9.13 17.85 -10.54
N HIS A 710 9.88 16.82 -10.91
CA HIS A 710 11.34 16.84 -10.93
C HIS A 710 11.89 17.07 -12.33
N HIS A 711 11.15 16.69 -13.37
CA HIS A 711 11.59 16.79 -14.77
C HIS A 711 10.55 17.43 -15.69
N THR A 712 9.29 17.55 -15.25
CA THR A 712 8.16 18.00 -16.07
C THR A 712 7.69 19.42 -15.74
N ASN A 713 7.39 20.22 -16.78
CA ASN A 713 6.79 21.55 -16.64
C ASN A 713 5.27 21.44 -16.42
N LEU A 714 4.67 22.36 -15.65
CA LEU A 714 3.21 22.36 -15.43
C LEU A 714 2.37 22.76 -16.66
N ASN A 715 2.98 23.14 -17.78
CA ASN A 715 2.27 23.50 -19.01
C ASN A 715 1.53 22.31 -19.65
N ILE A 716 1.81 21.08 -19.21
CA ILE A 716 1.06 19.87 -19.56
C ILE A 716 -0.32 19.80 -18.87
N LEU A 717 -0.56 20.67 -17.88
CA LEU A 717 -1.79 20.72 -17.10
C LEU A 717 -2.62 21.95 -17.44
N GLU A 718 -3.94 21.82 -17.33
CA GLU A 718 -4.89 22.91 -17.36
C GLU A 718 -5.28 23.28 -15.92
N ALA A 719 -5.17 24.56 -15.58
CA ALA A 719 -5.58 25.08 -14.28
C ALA A 719 -7.00 25.69 -14.35
N ARG A 720 -7.90 25.18 -13.51
CA ARG A 720 -9.28 25.63 -13.37
C ARG A 720 -9.49 26.20 -11.97
N TRP A 721 -10.28 27.25 -11.84
CA TRP A 721 -10.62 27.85 -10.56
C TRP A 721 -12.13 28.02 -10.42
N TYR A 722 -12.63 27.93 -9.18
CA TYR A 722 -14.04 28.04 -8.83
C TYR A 722 -14.18 28.80 -7.52
N VAL A 723 -15.16 29.70 -7.42
CA VAL A 723 -15.58 30.31 -6.16
C VAL A 723 -16.91 29.71 -5.77
N HIS A 724 -16.94 29.06 -4.61
CA HIS A 724 -18.13 28.47 -4.02
C HIS A 724 -18.68 29.39 -2.94
N CYS A 725 -19.98 29.67 -2.97
CA CYS A 725 -20.74 30.29 -1.89
C CYS A 725 -21.66 29.22 -1.28
N ASP A 726 -21.37 28.80 -0.04
CA ASP A 726 -22.07 27.68 0.64
C ASP A 726 -22.17 26.41 -0.23
N GLY A 727 -21.09 26.10 -0.95
CA GLY A 727 -21.00 24.95 -1.86
C GLY A 727 -21.48 25.20 -3.29
N ALA A 728 -22.33 26.20 -3.55
CA ALA A 728 -22.76 26.54 -4.90
C ALA A 728 -21.72 27.38 -5.63
N ILE A 729 -21.38 27.04 -6.88
CA ILE A 729 -20.44 27.81 -7.70
C ILE A 729 -21.08 29.16 -8.06
N VAL A 730 -20.39 30.27 -7.76
CA VAL A 730 -20.81 31.64 -8.08
C VAL A 730 -19.88 32.35 -9.07
N GLN A 731 -18.64 31.89 -9.20
CA GLN A 731 -17.70 32.29 -10.26
C GLN A 731 -16.83 31.09 -10.62
N GLU A 732 -16.38 30.99 -11.86
CA GLU A 732 -15.43 29.97 -12.30
C GLU A 732 -14.65 30.44 -13.52
N GLY A 733 -13.51 29.79 -13.79
CA GLY A 733 -12.74 30.07 -14.97
C GLY A 733 -11.52 29.17 -15.13
N LYS A 734 -10.74 29.47 -16.16
CA LYS A 734 -9.45 28.82 -16.45
C LYS A 734 -8.34 29.85 -16.31
N LEU A 735 -7.19 29.43 -15.79
CA LEU A 735 -5.99 30.26 -15.84
C LEU A 735 -5.28 30.09 -17.21
N PRO A 736 -4.46 31.07 -17.62
CA PRO A 736 -3.54 30.89 -18.74
C PRO A 736 -2.59 29.69 -18.53
N ASP A 737 -1.94 29.27 -19.61
CA ASP A 737 -0.99 28.16 -19.57
C ASP A 737 0.11 28.36 -18.51
N LEU A 738 0.24 27.37 -17.62
CA LEU A 738 1.19 27.39 -16.51
C LEU A 738 2.59 26.99 -16.98
N ASN A 739 3.37 27.92 -17.53
CA ASN A 739 4.77 27.65 -17.87
C ASN A 739 5.69 27.71 -16.63
N ILE A 740 5.53 26.73 -15.73
CA ILE A 740 6.25 26.62 -14.46
C ILE A 740 7.19 25.42 -14.54
N ARG A 741 8.49 25.69 -14.67
CA ARG A 741 9.55 24.66 -14.75
C ARG A 741 9.67 23.90 -13.41
N PRO A 742 10.22 22.66 -13.41
CA PRO A 742 10.50 21.91 -12.18
C PRO A 742 11.17 22.78 -11.10
N GLY A 743 10.63 22.74 -9.89
CA GLY A 743 11.14 23.50 -8.73
C GLY A 743 10.82 25.00 -8.70
N ALA A 744 10.28 25.59 -9.77
CA ALA A 744 9.89 27.01 -9.77
C ALA A 744 8.56 27.26 -9.02
N ASP A 745 8.42 28.44 -8.44
CA ASP A 745 7.31 28.80 -7.55
C ASP A 745 6.77 30.25 -7.76
N PRO A 746 6.33 30.63 -8.99
CA PRO A 746 5.85 31.97 -9.25
C PRO A 746 4.53 32.28 -8.52
N GLU A 747 4.28 33.58 -8.33
CA GLU A 747 2.95 34.09 -7.97
C GLU A 747 2.07 34.19 -9.22
N VAL A 748 0.82 33.77 -9.08
CA VAL A 748 -0.18 33.69 -10.14
C VAL A 748 -1.43 34.44 -9.68
N SER A 749 -1.88 35.40 -10.49
CA SER A 749 -3.14 36.11 -10.25
C SER A 749 -4.33 35.27 -10.70
N ILE A 750 -5.37 35.23 -9.88
CA ILE A 750 -6.63 34.55 -10.20
C ILE A 750 -7.69 35.63 -10.41
N PRO A 751 -8.41 35.63 -11.55
CA PRO A 751 -9.38 36.66 -11.88
C PRO A 751 -10.71 36.45 -11.13
N VAL A 752 -10.67 36.43 -9.80
CA VAL A 752 -11.87 36.45 -8.96
C VAL A 752 -12.42 37.88 -8.92
N GLU A 753 -13.63 38.08 -9.41
CA GLU A 753 -14.29 39.39 -9.40
C GLU A 753 -14.74 39.79 -7.99
N THR A 754 -14.73 41.09 -7.72
CA THR A 754 -15.22 41.66 -6.46
C THR A 754 -16.68 41.26 -6.19
N ILE A 755 -16.95 40.74 -5.00
CA ILE A 755 -18.30 40.29 -4.60
C ILE A 755 -19.02 41.45 -3.93
N PHE A 756 -19.69 42.32 -4.71
CA PHE A 756 -20.31 43.56 -4.21
C PHE A 756 -21.41 43.39 -3.16
N PHE A 757 -22.13 42.27 -3.20
CA PHE A 757 -23.25 41.96 -2.33
C PHE A 757 -23.08 40.58 -1.70
N PRO A 758 -22.16 40.42 -0.74
CA PRO A 758 -21.95 39.13 -0.10
C PRO A 758 -23.20 38.72 0.68
N ARG A 759 -23.57 37.45 0.58
CA ARG A 759 -24.69 36.89 1.34
C ARG A 759 -24.33 36.91 2.82
N ALA A 760 -25.17 37.52 3.65
CA ALA A 760 -24.95 37.60 5.08
C ALA A 760 -24.75 36.20 5.68
N GLY A 761 -23.65 36.01 6.41
CA GLY A 761 -23.30 34.73 7.05
C GLY A 761 -22.95 33.59 6.09
N ALA A 762 -22.69 33.86 4.80
CA ALA A 762 -22.26 32.84 3.84
C ALA A 762 -20.73 32.69 3.81
N ASP A 763 -20.28 31.47 3.58
CA ASP A 763 -18.87 31.16 3.38
C ASP A 763 -18.52 31.19 1.89
N TYR A 764 -17.42 31.87 1.55
CA TYR A 764 -16.88 31.91 0.19
C TYR A 764 -15.54 31.18 0.12
N TRP A 765 -15.44 30.18 -0.75
CA TRP A 765 -14.26 29.35 -0.92
C TRP A 765 -13.75 29.39 -2.34
N LEU A 766 -12.47 29.69 -2.52
CA LEU A 766 -11.75 29.53 -3.78
C LEU A 766 -11.19 28.13 -3.86
N ARG A 767 -11.52 27.40 -4.92
CA ARG A 767 -10.88 26.15 -5.32
C ARG A 767 -10.02 26.38 -6.55
N VAL A 768 -8.80 25.87 -6.55
CA VAL A 768 -7.92 25.80 -7.72
C VAL A 768 -7.57 24.34 -7.98
N SER A 769 -7.70 23.88 -9.21
CA SER A 769 -7.54 22.47 -9.61
C SER A 769 -6.72 22.35 -10.89
N LEU A 770 -5.81 21.37 -10.96
CA LEU A 770 -4.94 21.11 -12.09
C LEU A 770 -5.30 19.77 -12.72
N HIS A 771 -5.56 19.79 -14.04
CA HIS A 771 -6.04 18.64 -14.80
C HIS A 771 -5.10 18.28 -15.94
N THR A 772 -4.99 16.99 -16.27
CA THR A 772 -4.28 16.55 -17.47
C THR A 772 -4.91 17.16 -18.73
N LYS A 773 -4.10 17.71 -19.64
CA LYS A 773 -4.61 18.18 -20.95
C LYS A 773 -4.89 17.02 -21.90
N GLU A 774 -4.06 15.99 -21.86
CA GLU A 774 -4.08 14.87 -22.79
C GLU A 774 -4.30 13.53 -22.08
N LYS A 775 -4.75 12.54 -22.84
CA LYS A 775 -4.84 11.15 -22.37
C LYS A 775 -3.43 10.56 -22.26
N SER A 776 -3.17 9.84 -21.18
CA SER A 776 -1.98 9.00 -21.00
C SER A 776 -2.33 7.52 -20.90
N ALA A 777 -1.33 6.66 -20.69
CA ALA A 777 -1.54 5.24 -20.43
C ALA A 777 -2.30 4.98 -19.10
N TRP A 778 -2.24 5.91 -18.14
CA TRP A 778 -2.78 5.74 -16.79
C TRP A 778 -3.90 6.71 -16.42
N ALA A 779 -4.18 7.74 -17.23
CA ALA A 779 -5.27 8.67 -16.97
C ALA A 779 -5.94 9.16 -18.26
N PRO A 780 -7.26 9.41 -18.24
CA PRO A 780 -7.93 10.15 -19.30
C PRO A 780 -7.49 11.62 -19.31
N ALA A 781 -7.76 12.32 -20.42
CA ALA A 781 -7.70 13.78 -20.45
C ALA A 781 -8.72 14.36 -19.44
N GLY A 782 -8.36 15.43 -18.76
CA GLY A 782 -9.19 16.07 -17.73
C GLY A 782 -9.09 15.43 -16.34
N HIS A 783 -8.22 14.43 -16.12
CA HIS A 783 -7.99 13.83 -14.80
C HIS A 783 -7.39 14.88 -13.85
N GLU A 784 -8.04 15.11 -12.71
CA GLU A 784 -7.54 16.02 -11.67
C GLU A 784 -6.34 15.40 -10.95
N ILE A 785 -5.16 16.02 -11.08
CA ILE A 785 -3.90 15.56 -10.49
C ILE A 785 -3.62 16.26 -9.16
N ALA A 786 -3.96 17.53 -9.04
CA ALA A 786 -3.70 18.36 -7.87
C ALA A 786 -4.82 19.38 -7.68
N TRP A 787 -5.08 19.77 -6.44
CA TRP A 787 -5.98 20.88 -6.15
C TRP A 787 -5.64 21.54 -4.82
N GLU A 788 -6.13 22.75 -4.58
CA GLU A 788 -6.19 23.37 -3.25
C GLU A 788 -7.46 24.21 -3.06
N GLN A 789 -7.88 24.40 -1.81
CA GLN A 789 -9.04 25.22 -1.46
C GLN A 789 -8.71 26.21 -0.34
N PHE A 790 -9.17 27.46 -0.49
CA PHE A 790 -8.93 28.56 0.46
C PHE A 790 -10.22 29.31 0.75
N GLN A 791 -10.41 29.75 2.00
CA GLN A 791 -11.51 30.65 2.36
C GLN A 791 -11.16 32.06 1.90
N LEU A 792 -12.04 32.72 1.15
CA LEU A 792 -11.83 34.07 0.65
C LEU A 792 -12.02 35.11 1.78
N THR A 793 -11.20 36.16 1.74
CA THR A 793 -11.32 37.30 2.66
C THR A 793 -12.31 38.30 2.07
N ILE A 794 -13.58 38.22 2.48
CA ILE A 794 -14.61 39.16 2.03
C ILE A 794 -14.56 40.45 2.86
N PRO A 795 -14.32 41.62 2.26
CA PRO A 795 -14.33 42.88 2.98
C PRO A 795 -15.71 43.18 3.60
N PRO A 796 -15.78 43.89 4.75
CA PRO A 796 -17.05 44.27 5.35
C PRO A 796 -17.93 45.08 4.39
N ALA A 797 -19.25 44.81 4.39
CA ALA A 797 -20.21 45.45 3.49
C ALA A 797 -20.19 47.00 3.53
N ALA A 798 -19.81 47.58 4.68
CA ALA A 798 -19.69 49.02 4.87
C ALA A 798 -18.51 49.65 4.09
N GLU A 799 -17.39 48.95 3.94
CA GLU A 799 -16.23 49.42 3.17
C GLU A 799 -16.48 49.30 1.66
N MET A 800 -17.27 48.31 1.26
CA MET A 800 -17.62 48.07 -0.14
C MET A 800 -18.70 49.04 -0.67
N ALA A 801 -19.65 49.44 0.19
CA ALA A 801 -20.61 50.50 -0.14
C ALA A 801 -19.95 51.86 -0.39
N ALA A 802 -18.77 52.11 0.19
CA ALA A 802 -17.99 53.33 -0.06
C ALA A 802 -17.15 53.29 -1.35
N ALA A 803 -16.82 52.09 -1.85
CA ALA A 803 -16.03 51.89 -3.07
C ALA A 803 -16.88 51.83 -4.36
N ALA A 804 -18.18 51.55 -4.24
CA ALA A 804 -19.12 51.58 -5.36
C ALA A 804 -19.45 53.05 -5.75
N LYS A 805 -18.66 53.65 -6.64
CA LYS A 805 -19.11 54.86 -7.35
C LYS A 805 -20.28 54.50 -8.27
N PRO A 806 -21.36 55.30 -8.29
CA PRO A 806 -22.49 55.04 -9.17
C PRO A 806 -22.14 55.51 -10.58
N ASP A 807 -21.67 54.60 -11.44
CA ASP A 807 -21.73 54.84 -12.89
C ASP A 807 -22.93 54.11 -13.48
N SER A 808 -23.85 54.91 -13.99
CA SER A 808 -25.02 54.49 -14.74
C SER A 808 -24.61 53.81 -16.05
N THR A 809 -25.41 52.80 -16.44
CA THR A 809 -25.43 52.12 -17.75
C THR A 809 -24.65 50.81 -17.88
N SER A 810 -25.15 49.75 -17.25
CA SER A 810 -25.18 48.42 -17.87
C SER A 810 -26.19 47.53 -17.15
N ALA A 811 -27.02 46.82 -17.92
CA ALA A 811 -28.12 46.01 -17.43
C ALA A 811 -27.62 44.82 -16.62
N ALA A 812 -27.86 44.84 -15.31
CA ALA A 812 -27.66 43.69 -14.44
C ALA A 812 -28.63 42.56 -14.83
N PRO A 813 -28.18 41.30 -14.88
CA PRO A 813 -29.10 40.17 -14.78
C PRO A 813 -29.75 40.22 -13.40
N VAL A 814 -31.08 40.22 -13.43
CA VAL A 814 -32.04 40.11 -12.33
C VAL A 814 -31.43 39.57 -11.02
N PRO A 815 -31.37 40.36 -9.94
CA PRO A 815 -31.31 39.78 -8.60
C PRO A 815 -32.64 39.04 -8.42
N THR A 816 -32.61 37.72 -8.26
CA THR A 816 -33.69 37.06 -7.54
C THR A 816 -33.84 37.83 -6.23
N ALA A 817 -34.98 38.50 -6.11
CA ALA A 817 -35.28 39.43 -5.03
C ALA A 817 -34.83 38.83 -3.69
N PRO A 818 -34.35 39.65 -2.73
CA PRO A 818 -34.36 39.19 -1.35
C PRO A 818 -35.81 38.76 -1.09
N LEU A 819 -36.03 37.47 -0.83
CA LEU A 819 -37.28 37.00 -0.26
C LEU A 819 -37.55 37.94 0.91
N ALA A 820 -38.54 38.81 0.75
CA ALA A 820 -38.93 39.74 1.80
C ALA A 820 -39.09 38.89 3.05
N ALA A 821 -38.35 39.23 4.11
CA ALA A 821 -38.47 38.54 5.38
C ALA A 821 -39.97 38.47 5.68
N PRO A 822 -40.58 37.26 5.77
CA PRO A 822 -41.98 37.17 6.11
C PRO A 822 -42.14 37.93 7.42
N LYS A 823 -43.06 38.88 7.42
CA LYS A 823 -43.46 39.64 8.60
C LYS A 823 -43.56 38.65 9.77
N PRO A 824 -42.90 38.87 10.93
CA PRO A 824 -42.94 37.90 12.02
C PRO A 824 -44.39 37.61 12.32
N ALA A 825 -44.79 36.35 12.12
CA ALA A 825 -46.09 35.89 12.56
C ALA A 825 -46.14 36.14 14.07
N GLU A 826 -47.25 36.70 14.58
CA GLU A 826 -47.40 36.80 16.03
C GLU A 826 -47.12 35.43 16.66
N PRO A 827 -46.24 35.36 17.68
CA PRO A 827 -45.83 34.09 18.25
C PRO A 827 -47.08 33.33 18.69
N THR A 828 -47.31 32.19 18.07
CA THR A 828 -48.41 31.32 18.48
C THR A 828 -48.03 30.74 19.84
N PRO A 829 -48.87 30.87 20.88
CA PRO A 829 -48.47 30.51 22.24
C PRO A 829 -48.11 29.02 22.33
N LEU A 830 -46.95 28.74 22.92
CA LEU A 830 -46.54 27.37 23.27
C LEU A 830 -47.42 26.86 24.42
N THR A 831 -47.92 25.63 24.29
CA THR A 831 -48.56 24.91 25.39
C THR A 831 -47.53 24.06 26.12
N LEU A 832 -47.31 24.34 27.40
CA LEU A 832 -46.44 23.57 28.28
C LEU A 832 -47.29 22.70 29.22
N THR A 833 -47.07 21.38 29.17
CA THR A 833 -47.58 20.43 30.18
C THR A 833 -46.40 19.85 30.93
N ASP A 834 -46.26 20.22 32.20
CA ASP A 834 -45.22 19.72 33.10
C ASP A 834 -45.81 18.70 34.08
N SER A 835 -45.42 17.43 33.93
CA SER A 835 -45.86 16.32 34.77
C SER A 835 -44.69 15.65 35.49
N ALA A 836 -44.98 14.71 36.40
CA ALA A 836 -43.95 14.02 37.18
C ALA A 836 -42.92 13.27 36.32
N ASP A 837 -43.35 12.68 35.20
CA ASP A 837 -42.49 11.86 34.33
C ASP A 837 -42.06 12.57 33.04
N LEU A 838 -42.81 13.59 32.61
CA LEU A 838 -42.71 14.13 31.25
C LEU A 838 -42.95 15.66 31.21
N VAL A 839 -42.11 16.36 30.44
CA VAL A 839 -42.33 17.75 30.03
C VAL A 839 -42.74 17.75 28.56
N THR A 840 -43.95 18.18 28.25
CA THR A 840 -44.46 18.27 26.87
C THR A 840 -44.62 19.72 26.46
N ILE A 841 -44.00 20.09 25.34
CA ILE A 841 -44.10 21.42 24.72
C ILE A 841 -44.75 21.23 23.35
N THR A 842 -45.91 21.85 23.17
CA THR A 842 -46.69 21.77 21.93
C THR A 842 -46.79 23.15 21.29
N GLY A 843 -46.32 23.25 20.05
CA GLY A 843 -46.56 24.40 19.17
C GLY A 843 -47.59 24.07 18.10
N LYS A 844 -47.81 25.01 17.18
CA LYS A 844 -48.82 24.83 16.10
C LYS A 844 -48.51 23.64 15.19
N THR A 845 -47.23 23.42 14.90
CA THR A 845 -46.75 22.44 13.91
C THR A 845 -45.84 21.39 14.52
N PHE A 846 -45.70 21.35 15.85
CA PHE A 846 -44.78 20.41 16.48
C PHE A 846 -45.17 20.04 17.90
N THR A 847 -44.71 18.86 18.34
CA THR A 847 -44.73 18.42 19.73
C THR A 847 -43.34 17.90 20.10
N ALA A 848 -42.77 18.45 21.18
CA ALA A 848 -41.51 17.99 21.77
C ALA A 848 -41.75 17.48 23.19
N LYS A 849 -41.27 16.28 23.52
CA LYS A 849 -41.44 15.68 24.85
C LYS A 849 -40.10 15.32 25.48
N PHE A 850 -39.88 15.76 26.71
CA PHE A 850 -38.66 15.49 27.48
C PHE A 850 -38.99 14.56 28.65
N SER A 851 -38.31 13.43 28.71
CA SER A 851 -38.47 12.45 29.78
C SER A 851 -37.64 12.88 30.99
N ARG A 852 -38.29 12.98 32.16
CA ARG A 852 -37.61 13.28 33.43
C ARG A 852 -36.77 12.09 33.93
N ASN A 853 -37.21 10.87 33.61
CA ASN A 853 -36.54 9.63 34.00
C ASN A 853 -35.24 9.39 33.22
N THR A 854 -35.27 9.63 31.91
CA THR A 854 -34.09 9.47 31.06
C THR A 854 -33.33 10.77 30.87
N GLY A 855 -33.89 11.94 31.20
CA GLY A 855 -33.22 13.23 31.01
C GLY A 855 -32.82 13.46 29.55
N THR A 856 -33.72 13.17 28.61
CA THR A 856 -33.49 13.30 27.15
C THR A 856 -34.73 13.83 26.45
N LEU A 857 -34.55 14.43 25.26
CA LEU A 857 -35.63 14.61 24.30
C LEU A 857 -36.10 13.22 23.84
N SER A 858 -37.28 12.83 24.28
CA SER A 858 -37.83 11.47 24.11
C SER A 858 -38.76 11.32 22.91
N SER A 859 -39.28 12.43 22.39
CA SER A 859 -40.15 12.48 21.21
C SER A 859 -40.07 13.87 20.58
N LEU A 860 -40.01 13.92 19.26
CA LEU A 860 -40.06 15.13 18.46
C LEU A 860 -40.85 14.85 17.17
N ASP A 861 -42.06 15.40 17.07
CA ASP A 861 -42.92 15.28 15.90
C ASP A 861 -43.20 16.67 15.33
N TYR A 862 -42.89 16.90 14.05
CA TYR A 862 -43.18 18.14 13.32
C TYR A 862 -44.46 18.04 12.47
N GLY A 863 -45.44 17.25 12.91
CA GLY A 863 -46.74 17.04 12.26
C GLY A 863 -46.68 16.04 11.09
N ALA A 864 -45.63 15.22 11.03
CA ALA A 864 -45.39 14.27 9.94
C ALA A 864 -44.99 12.87 10.44
N GLY A 865 -45.12 12.60 11.73
CA GLY A 865 -44.66 11.38 12.38
C GLY A 865 -43.45 11.64 13.28
N GLU A 866 -43.15 10.67 14.12
CA GLU A 866 -42.06 10.72 15.09
C GLU A 866 -40.68 10.75 14.38
N LEU A 867 -39.85 11.76 14.70
CA LEU A 867 -38.48 11.84 14.18
C LEU A 867 -37.53 10.85 14.84
N LEU A 868 -37.67 10.68 16.16
CA LEU A 868 -36.73 9.90 16.96
C LEU A 868 -37.05 8.40 16.88
N ALA A 869 -36.03 7.56 16.95
CA ALA A 869 -36.25 6.12 17.01
C ALA A 869 -36.93 5.72 18.33
N ALA A 870 -37.72 4.65 18.30
CA ALA A 870 -38.35 4.11 19.50
C ALA A 870 -37.32 3.85 20.62
N PRO A 871 -37.69 4.07 21.90
CA PRO A 871 -36.81 3.77 23.03
C PRO A 871 -36.27 2.36 22.97
N SER A 872 -34.96 2.22 23.21
CA SER A 872 -34.33 0.91 23.41
C SER A 872 -34.04 0.73 24.89
N THR A 873 -34.23 -0.49 25.38
CA THR A 873 -33.86 -0.90 26.74
C THR A 873 -32.46 -1.51 26.80
N ALA A 874 -31.78 -1.68 25.66
CA ALA A 874 -30.43 -2.22 25.63
C ALA A 874 -29.42 -1.15 26.10
N ALA A 875 -28.62 -1.48 27.11
CA ALA A 875 -27.62 -0.57 27.69
C ALA A 875 -26.49 -0.17 26.71
N THR A 876 -26.31 -0.93 25.63
CA THR A 876 -25.30 -0.71 24.58
C THR A 876 -25.85 0.02 23.36
N ASP A 877 -27.15 0.33 23.33
CA ASP A 877 -27.74 1.09 22.23
C ASP A 877 -27.50 2.59 22.41
N ALA A 878 -27.44 3.30 21.28
CA ALA A 878 -27.49 4.76 21.31
C ALA A 878 -28.85 5.21 21.91
N PRO A 879 -28.89 6.30 22.69
CA PRO A 879 -30.12 6.78 23.29
C PRO A 879 -31.08 7.36 22.24
N THR A 880 -32.37 7.43 22.57
CA THR A 880 -33.38 8.02 21.66
C THR A 880 -33.11 9.51 21.40
N GLY A 881 -32.79 10.27 22.45
CA GLY A 881 -32.49 11.69 22.36
C GLY A 881 -31.01 12.01 22.58
N PRO A 882 -30.56 13.24 22.22
CA PRO A 882 -29.17 13.65 22.34
C PRO A 882 -28.60 13.44 23.75
N THR A 883 -27.53 12.67 23.84
CA THR A 883 -26.83 12.35 25.10
C THR A 883 -25.33 12.30 24.87
N LEU A 884 -24.54 12.55 25.92
CA LEU A 884 -23.07 12.46 25.90
C LEU A 884 -22.58 11.16 25.22
N GLN A 885 -21.65 11.33 24.28
CA GLN A 885 -20.85 10.26 23.69
C GLN A 885 -19.37 10.47 24.00
N VAL A 886 -18.73 9.46 24.58
CA VAL A 886 -17.29 9.44 24.89
C VAL A 886 -16.56 8.18 24.40
N TYR A 887 -17.24 7.34 23.63
CA TYR A 887 -16.70 6.08 23.12
C TYR A 887 -16.85 5.98 21.59
N ARG A 888 -15.85 5.39 20.94
CA ARG A 888 -15.84 5.00 19.52
C ARG A 888 -15.50 3.52 19.39
N ALA A 889 -15.94 2.87 18.31
CA ALA A 889 -15.52 1.51 18.02
C ALA A 889 -14.00 1.49 17.73
N PRO A 890 -13.16 0.72 18.47
CA PRO A 890 -11.71 0.82 18.35
C PRO A 890 -11.22 0.50 16.95
N THR A 891 -10.47 1.44 16.37
CA THR A 891 -9.73 1.22 15.12
C THR A 891 -8.58 0.22 15.34
N ASN A 892 -8.00 -0.31 14.26
CA ASN A 892 -6.78 -1.11 14.37
C ASN A 892 -5.62 -0.34 15.04
N ASN A 893 -5.54 0.99 14.87
CA ASN A 893 -4.57 1.81 15.58
C ASN A 893 -4.88 1.95 17.08
N ASP A 894 -6.15 2.10 17.47
CA ASP A 894 -6.56 2.13 18.88
C ASP A 894 -6.26 0.79 19.59
N ARG A 895 -6.29 -0.31 18.83
CA ARG A 895 -5.82 -1.61 19.31
C ARG A 895 -4.29 -1.60 19.37
N GLY A 896 -3.61 -1.36 18.25
CA GLY A 896 -2.14 -1.43 18.19
C GLY A 896 -1.58 -2.77 18.67
N PHE A 897 -0.26 -2.85 18.78
CA PHE A 897 0.37 -3.96 19.51
C PHE A 897 0.02 -3.87 21.01
N GLY A 898 -0.40 -4.97 21.62
CA GLY A 898 -0.77 -5.00 23.03
C GLY A 898 -2.17 -4.45 23.37
N SER A 899 -2.99 -4.09 22.38
CA SER A 899 -4.35 -3.57 22.60
C SER A 899 -4.40 -2.24 23.38
N TRP A 900 -3.45 -1.32 23.21
CA TRP A 900 -3.23 -0.08 24.00
C TRP A 900 -4.52 0.68 24.42
N PHE A 901 -5.08 1.52 23.56
CA PHE A 901 -6.27 2.32 23.90
C PHE A 901 -7.49 1.44 24.08
N ALA A 902 -7.69 0.47 23.18
CA ALA A 902 -8.84 -0.42 23.23
C ALA A 902 -8.95 -1.17 24.58
N LYS A 903 -7.85 -1.72 25.09
CA LYS A 903 -7.77 -2.41 26.40
C LYS A 903 -7.88 -1.41 27.54
N HIS A 904 -7.29 -0.24 27.42
CA HIS A 904 -7.43 0.79 28.45
C HIS A 904 -8.89 1.27 28.57
N TRP A 905 -9.61 1.46 27.46
CA TRP A 905 -11.04 1.75 27.41
C TRP A 905 -11.91 0.61 27.94
N GLU A 906 -11.49 -0.64 27.72
CA GLU A 906 -12.15 -1.82 28.30
C GLU A 906 -11.98 -1.83 29.82
N ASN A 907 -10.74 -1.78 30.31
CA ASN A 907 -10.38 -1.85 31.72
C ASN A 907 -10.95 -0.68 32.55
N THR A 908 -11.10 0.49 31.94
CA THR A 908 -11.68 1.67 32.58
C THR A 908 -13.21 1.72 32.46
N GLY A 909 -13.85 0.79 31.76
CA GLY A 909 -15.30 0.80 31.58
C GLY A 909 -15.82 1.91 30.66
N LEU A 910 -14.97 2.51 29.83
CA LEU A 910 -15.36 3.60 28.91
C LEU A 910 -16.44 3.15 27.90
N HIS A 911 -16.38 1.89 27.48
CA HIS A 911 -17.36 1.26 26.60
C HIS A 911 -18.70 0.92 27.28
N THR A 912 -18.81 1.07 28.61
CA THR A 912 -20.00 0.73 29.42
C THR A 912 -20.32 1.86 30.41
N ILE A 913 -20.18 3.10 29.96
CA ILE A 913 -20.42 4.28 30.80
C ILE A 913 -21.84 4.28 31.37
N THR A 914 -21.96 4.54 32.67
CA THR A 914 -23.25 4.65 33.34
C THR A 914 -23.69 6.11 33.38
N ARG A 915 -24.99 6.37 33.22
CA ARG A 915 -25.54 7.73 33.27
C ARG A 915 -26.63 7.85 34.32
N ARG A 916 -26.57 8.92 35.12
CA ARG A 916 -27.59 9.33 36.08
C ARG A 916 -28.10 10.73 35.75
N VAL A 917 -29.42 10.92 35.75
CA VAL A 917 -30.03 12.25 35.66
C VAL A 917 -30.01 12.86 37.06
N ASP A 918 -29.40 14.03 37.21
CA ASP A 918 -29.29 14.74 38.48
C ASP A 918 -30.46 15.71 38.69
N SER A 919 -30.87 16.44 37.63
CA SER A 919 -32.04 17.30 37.66
C SER A 919 -32.60 17.59 36.27
N VAL A 920 -33.91 17.88 36.22
CA VAL A 920 -34.61 18.42 35.04
C VAL A 920 -35.44 19.63 35.49
N THR A 921 -35.03 20.82 35.08
CA THR A 921 -35.68 22.09 35.42
C THR A 921 -36.32 22.70 34.18
N VAL A 922 -37.51 23.29 34.35
CA VAL A 922 -38.27 23.93 33.27
C VAL A 922 -38.51 25.38 33.62
N SER A 923 -38.32 26.28 32.66
CA SER A 923 -38.61 27.70 32.80
C SER A 923 -39.17 28.27 31.50
N GLN A 924 -39.91 29.37 31.58
CA GLN A 924 -40.42 30.11 30.42
C GLN A 924 -39.71 31.46 30.33
N PRO A 925 -38.56 31.54 29.63
CA PRO A 925 -37.77 32.77 29.57
C PRO A 925 -38.49 33.92 28.85
N THR A 926 -39.43 33.61 27.94
CA THR A 926 -40.38 34.59 27.40
C THR A 926 -41.80 34.04 27.52
N PRO A 927 -42.76 34.79 28.10
CA PRO A 927 -44.16 34.36 28.10
C PRO A 927 -44.64 34.13 26.67
N ASN A 928 -45.12 32.93 26.37
CA ASN A 928 -45.64 32.49 25.06
C ASN A 928 -44.62 32.38 23.90
N GLY A 929 -43.34 32.77 24.08
CA GLY A 929 -42.34 32.80 23.00
C GLY A 929 -41.38 31.61 22.97
N SER A 930 -40.92 31.13 24.13
CA SER A 930 -40.04 29.97 24.26
C SER A 930 -40.13 29.28 25.63
N VAL A 931 -39.82 27.98 25.64
CA VAL A 931 -39.69 27.17 26.87
C VAL A 931 -38.26 26.65 26.96
N ARG A 932 -37.63 26.82 28.12
CA ARG A 932 -36.30 26.30 28.43
C ARG A 932 -36.40 25.08 29.34
N VAL A 933 -35.79 23.97 28.91
CA VAL A 933 -35.61 22.73 29.68
C VAL A 933 -34.12 22.54 29.91
N GLU A 934 -33.68 22.60 31.15
CA GLU A 934 -32.29 22.36 31.56
C GLU A 934 -32.17 21.01 32.25
N ILE A 935 -31.23 20.20 31.78
CA ILE A 935 -31.00 18.83 32.25
C ILE A 935 -29.56 18.73 32.70
N LEU A 936 -29.37 18.44 33.98
CA LEU A 936 -28.09 18.08 34.54
C LEU A 936 -28.02 16.56 34.65
N SER A 937 -26.96 15.97 34.09
CA SER A 937 -26.71 14.54 34.24
C SER A 937 -25.23 14.26 34.47
N THR A 938 -24.95 13.17 35.17
CA THR A 938 -23.60 12.69 35.43
C THR A 938 -23.39 11.36 34.73
N SER A 939 -22.38 11.27 33.87
CA SER A 939 -21.96 10.01 33.25
C SER A 939 -20.63 9.55 33.86
N SER A 940 -20.55 8.31 34.34
CA SER A 940 -19.44 7.85 35.17
C SER A 940 -18.85 6.53 34.68
N ILE A 941 -17.52 6.49 34.76
CA ILE A 941 -16.68 5.29 34.80
C ILE A 941 -16.18 5.09 36.24
N PRO A 942 -15.55 3.96 36.62
CA PRO A 942 -15.18 3.68 38.01
C PRO A 942 -14.33 4.75 38.70
N LYS A 943 -13.50 5.50 37.96
CA LYS A 943 -12.60 6.53 38.49
C LYS A 943 -12.82 7.95 37.98
N GLY A 944 -13.85 8.17 37.16
CA GLY A 944 -14.03 9.42 36.43
C GLY A 944 -15.50 9.71 36.17
N ALA A 945 -15.86 11.00 36.11
CA ALA A 945 -17.22 11.44 35.80
C ALA A 945 -17.24 12.66 34.87
N PHE A 946 -18.24 12.70 33.99
CA PHE A 946 -18.63 13.89 33.23
C PHE A 946 -19.94 14.44 33.77
N THR A 947 -19.91 15.67 34.26
CA THR A 947 -21.12 16.47 34.43
C THR A 947 -21.51 17.05 33.08
N HIS A 948 -22.66 16.64 32.56
CA HIS A 948 -23.23 17.12 31.30
C HIS A 948 -24.44 18.00 31.60
N ASN A 949 -24.26 19.31 31.42
CA ASN A 949 -25.37 20.28 31.45
C ASN A 949 -25.91 20.46 30.03
N THR A 950 -27.18 20.12 29.81
CA THR A 950 -27.88 20.26 28.54
C THR A 950 -29.02 21.24 28.69
N ILE A 951 -29.03 22.31 27.90
CA ILE A 951 -30.10 23.31 27.89
C ILE A 951 -30.78 23.28 26.53
N TYR A 952 -32.07 22.93 26.53
CA TYR A 952 -32.95 23.03 25.37
C TYR A 952 -33.77 24.32 25.49
N THR A 953 -33.71 25.20 24.50
CA THR A 953 -34.64 26.33 24.37
C THR A 953 -35.51 26.08 23.14
N VAL A 954 -36.78 25.77 23.38
CA VAL A 954 -37.78 25.44 22.36
C VAL A 954 -38.58 26.69 22.02
N HIS A 955 -38.57 27.10 20.76
CA HIS A 955 -39.25 28.29 20.26
C HIS A 955 -40.62 27.95 19.66
N SER A 956 -41.50 28.95 19.55
CA SER A 956 -42.86 28.81 19.00
C SER A 956 -42.93 28.29 17.56
N ASP A 957 -41.85 28.46 16.77
CA ASP A 957 -41.74 27.97 15.39
C ASP A 957 -41.22 26.53 15.27
N GLY A 958 -40.91 25.87 16.41
CA GLY A 958 -40.36 24.52 16.46
C GLY A 958 -38.83 24.46 16.37
N THR A 959 -38.15 25.60 16.30
CA THR A 959 -36.69 25.66 16.46
C THR A 959 -36.31 25.27 17.89
N ILE A 960 -35.28 24.43 18.01
CA ILE A 960 -34.69 24.04 19.30
C ILE A 960 -33.23 24.47 19.32
N LEU A 961 -32.91 25.41 20.20
CA LEU A 961 -31.52 25.72 20.55
C LEU A 961 -31.06 24.73 21.63
N LEU A 962 -29.97 24.02 21.35
CA LEU A 962 -29.40 22.99 22.19
C LEU A 962 -27.98 23.37 22.61
N GLU A 963 -27.80 23.71 23.88
CA GLU A 963 -26.51 24.11 24.46
C GLU A 963 -26.02 23.03 25.42
N ASN A 964 -24.79 22.55 25.20
CA ASN A 964 -24.18 21.50 26.00
C ASN A 964 -22.88 21.99 26.61
N THR A 965 -22.70 21.71 27.89
CA THR A 965 -21.41 21.84 28.58
C THR A 965 -21.05 20.49 29.17
N PHE A 966 -19.88 19.98 28.78
CA PHE A 966 -19.32 18.73 29.26
C PHE A 966 -18.15 19.05 30.19
N THR A 967 -18.30 18.79 31.48
CA THR A 967 -17.27 19.08 32.48
C THR A 967 -16.69 17.78 33.01
N PRO A 968 -15.45 17.42 32.62
CA PRO A 968 -14.79 16.24 33.14
C PRO A 968 -14.32 16.43 34.60
N SER A 969 -14.24 15.31 35.33
CA SER A 969 -13.70 15.20 36.69
C SER A 969 -13.15 13.79 36.95
N GLY A 970 -12.25 13.65 37.91
CA GLY A 970 -11.59 12.37 38.22
C GLY A 970 -10.52 11.97 37.20
N GLU A 971 -10.19 10.69 37.16
CA GLU A 971 -9.18 10.11 36.27
C GLU A 971 -9.86 9.53 35.01
N TRP A 972 -9.29 9.82 33.83
CA TRP A 972 -9.81 9.32 32.56
C TRP A 972 -8.69 8.74 31.68
N PRO A 973 -9.02 7.68 30.91
CA PRO A 973 -8.19 7.29 29.78
C PRO A 973 -8.15 8.42 28.73
N PRO A 974 -7.18 8.44 27.80
CA PRO A 974 -7.30 9.24 26.58
C PRO A 974 -8.64 8.93 25.89
N ILE A 975 -9.47 9.96 25.72
CA ILE A 975 -10.87 9.81 25.29
C ILE A 975 -10.93 9.91 23.75
N PRO A 976 -11.68 9.02 23.07
CA PRO A 976 -11.76 9.04 21.62
C PRO A 976 -12.64 10.15 21.03
N ARG A 977 -13.62 10.65 21.77
CA ARG A 977 -14.53 11.75 21.34
C ARG A 977 -15.23 12.41 22.53
N ILE A 978 -15.72 13.62 22.34
CA ILE A 978 -16.67 14.29 23.24
C ILE A 978 -17.76 14.92 22.37
N GLY A 979 -18.97 14.41 22.49
CA GLY A 979 -20.07 14.79 21.62
C GLY A 979 -21.43 14.34 22.10
N LEU A 980 -22.38 14.34 21.17
CA LEU A 980 -23.73 13.85 21.35
C LEU A 980 -24.00 12.69 20.39
N THR A 981 -24.69 11.66 20.88
CA THR A 981 -25.27 10.61 20.04
C THR A 981 -26.76 10.45 20.30
N PHE A 982 -27.53 10.12 19.26
CA PHE A 982 -28.96 9.84 19.32
C PHE A 982 -29.43 9.06 18.09
N ARG A 983 -30.69 8.62 18.08
CA ARG A 983 -31.25 7.80 17.01
C ARG A 983 -32.46 8.45 16.34
N LEU A 984 -32.48 8.43 15.02
CA LEU A 984 -33.63 8.81 14.19
C LEU A 984 -34.35 7.58 13.65
N ALA A 985 -35.64 7.72 13.34
CA ALA A 985 -36.41 6.69 12.66
C ALA A 985 -35.84 6.38 11.26
N ASN A 986 -36.07 5.16 10.77
CA ASN A 986 -35.48 4.63 9.52
C ASN A 986 -35.67 5.51 8.29
N GLU A 987 -36.78 6.26 8.24
CA GLU A 987 -37.15 7.01 7.06
C GLU A 987 -36.22 8.19 6.79
N TYR A 988 -35.55 8.72 7.82
CA TYR A 988 -34.66 9.90 7.73
C TYR A 988 -33.23 9.53 7.29
N LYS A 989 -33.14 8.81 6.16
CA LYS A 989 -31.90 8.17 5.67
C LYS A 989 -31.15 8.93 4.58
N ILE A 990 -31.61 10.11 4.18
CA ILE A 990 -30.90 10.97 3.22
C ILE A 990 -30.12 12.02 4.01
N LEU A 991 -28.79 11.91 3.92
CA LEU A 991 -27.85 12.81 4.57
C LEU A 991 -27.41 13.90 3.58
N ARG A 992 -27.46 15.15 4.03
CA ARG A 992 -26.82 16.30 3.36
C ARG A 992 -26.00 17.04 4.39
N TRP A 993 -24.82 17.52 4.02
CA TRP A 993 -24.00 18.29 4.96
C TRP A 993 -23.17 19.35 4.26
N TYR A 994 -22.92 20.44 4.98
CA TYR A 994 -21.96 21.45 4.59
C TYR A 994 -20.74 21.38 5.50
N GLY A 995 -19.63 20.91 4.95
CA GLY A 995 -18.40 20.61 5.67
C GLY A 995 -17.42 19.83 4.79
N ARG A 996 -16.45 19.14 5.40
CA ARG A 996 -15.49 18.35 4.64
C ARG A 996 -16.09 17.08 4.06
N GLY A 997 -15.78 16.77 2.81
CA GLY A 997 -16.26 15.57 2.11
C GLY A 997 -15.64 15.39 0.72
N PRO A 998 -16.14 14.43 -0.08
CA PRO A 998 -17.33 13.62 0.19
C PRO A 998 -17.07 12.37 1.05
N PHE A 999 -15.85 11.84 1.07
CA PHE A 999 -15.49 10.63 1.81
C PHE A 999 -15.20 10.92 3.29
N GLU A 1000 -15.06 9.88 4.10
CA GLU A 1000 -14.73 10.05 5.52
C GLU A 1000 -13.36 10.68 5.75
N ASN A 1001 -13.26 11.48 6.80
CA ASN A 1001 -12.07 12.21 7.19
C ASN A 1001 -12.04 12.43 8.71
N TYR A 1002 -10.85 12.64 9.25
CA TYR A 1002 -10.57 12.74 10.68
C TYR A 1002 -9.64 13.93 10.95
N PRO A 1003 -9.53 14.41 12.20
CA PRO A 1003 -8.75 15.61 12.51
C PRO A 1003 -7.30 15.62 11.99
N ASP A 1004 -6.67 14.44 11.93
CA ASP A 1004 -5.32 14.20 11.45
C ASP A 1004 -5.25 13.54 10.06
N ARG A 1005 -6.40 13.43 9.34
CA ARG A 1005 -6.50 12.90 7.97
C ARG A 1005 -7.68 13.53 7.24
N GLN A 1006 -7.50 14.76 6.76
CA GLN A 1006 -8.57 15.56 6.15
C GLN A 1006 -8.10 16.47 5.01
N ALA A 1007 -6.82 16.42 4.62
CA ALA A 1007 -6.27 17.30 3.59
C ALA A 1007 -6.97 17.09 2.23
N ALA A 1008 -7.38 15.85 1.93
CA ALA A 1008 -8.07 15.50 0.70
C ALA A 1008 -9.57 15.80 0.69
N SER A 1009 -10.14 16.28 1.80
CA SER A 1009 -11.57 16.57 1.90
C SER A 1009 -11.82 18.07 1.82
N ALA A 1010 -12.48 18.52 0.75
CA ALA A 1010 -12.83 19.92 0.54
C ALA A 1010 -14.05 20.31 1.39
N VAL A 1011 -14.09 21.55 1.87
CA VAL A 1011 -15.31 22.13 2.44
C VAL A 1011 -16.29 22.38 1.31
N GLY A 1012 -17.46 21.77 1.38
CA GLY A 1012 -18.46 21.83 0.32
C GLY A 1012 -19.82 21.35 0.79
N LEU A 1013 -20.80 21.42 -0.12
CA LEU A 1013 -22.14 20.90 0.11
C LEU A 1013 -22.27 19.52 -0.53
N TRP A 1014 -22.45 18.51 0.31
CA TRP A 1014 -22.45 17.11 -0.09
C TRP A 1014 -23.79 16.46 0.23
N SER A 1015 -24.11 15.37 -0.49
CA SER A 1015 -25.31 14.58 -0.27
C SER A 1015 -25.02 13.10 -0.52
N SER A 1016 -25.66 12.25 0.28
CA SER A 1016 -25.61 10.79 0.17
C SER A 1016 -26.78 10.15 0.92
N THR A 1017 -26.84 8.84 0.89
CA THR A 1017 -27.62 8.06 1.86
C THR A 1017 -26.79 7.69 3.08
N VAL A 1018 -27.45 7.43 4.21
CA VAL A 1018 -26.81 6.92 5.43
C VAL A 1018 -26.08 5.59 5.17
N ALA A 1019 -26.65 4.72 4.32
CA ALA A 1019 -26.03 3.45 3.94
C ALA A 1019 -24.70 3.63 3.21
N GLU A 1020 -24.60 4.62 2.31
CA GLU A 1020 -23.36 4.93 1.58
C GLU A 1020 -22.29 5.60 2.46
N GLN A 1021 -22.60 5.98 3.71
CA GLN A 1021 -21.60 6.52 4.64
C GLN A 1021 -20.81 5.44 5.37
N TYR A 1022 -21.28 4.19 5.35
CA TYR A 1022 -20.55 3.08 5.93
C TYR A 1022 -19.35 2.70 5.06
N VAL A 1023 -18.17 2.64 5.66
CA VAL A 1023 -16.95 2.11 5.04
C VAL A 1023 -16.73 0.69 5.53
N SER A 1024 -16.76 -0.28 4.60
CA SER A 1024 -16.66 -1.72 4.88
C SER A 1024 -15.21 -2.15 5.17
N TYR A 1025 -14.63 -1.65 6.26
CA TYR A 1025 -13.37 -2.18 6.76
C TYR A 1025 -13.55 -3.65 7.15
N VAL A 1026 -12.72 -4.55 6.57
CA VAL A 1026 -12.82 -6.02 6.74
C VAL A 1026 -13.04 -6.42 8.19
N ARG A 1027 -12.26 -5.82 9.11
CA ARG A 1027 -12.57 -5.83 10.54
C ARG A 1027 -13.31 -4.54 10.89
N PRO A 1028 -14.60 -4.61 11.29
CA PRO A 1028 -15.37 -3.41 11.62
C PRO A 1028 -14.77 -2.57 12.74
N GLN A 1029 -14.88 -1.24 12.58
CA GLN A 1029 -14.31 -0.21 13.45
C GLN A 1029 -14.95 1.16 13.19
N GLU A 1030 -14.58 2.20 13.95
CA GLU A 1030 -15.04 3.58 13.71
C GLU A 1030 -14.80 3.99 12.24
N ASN A 1031 -15.85 4.52 11.62
CA ASN A 1031 -15.86 4.94 10.22
C ASN A 1031 -16.93 6.03 9.97
N GLY A 1032 -16.87 6.65 8.79
CA GLY A 1032 -17.94 7.52 8.27
C GLY A 1032 -17.91 8.97 8.75
N ALA A 1033 -16.96 9.34 9.61
CA ALA A 1033 -16.84 10.70 10.15
C ALA A 1033 -16.59 11.76 9.06
N LYS A 1034 -17.19 12.94 9.22
CA LYS A 1034 -16.93 14.16 8.47
C LYS A 1034 -16.52 15.25 9.45
N THR A 1035 -15.34 15.83 9.30
CA THR A 1035 -14.90 16.95 10.11
C THR A 1035 -15.44 18.26 9.56
N ASP A 1036 -15.27 19.33 10.34
CA ASP A 1036 -15.50 20.68 9.85
C ASP A 1036 -16.96 20.85 9.36
N VAL A 1037 -17.92 20.20 10.01
CA VAL A 1037 -19.34 20.26 9.61
C VAL A 1037 -20.02 21.46 10.26
N ARG A 1038 -20.52 22.38 9.44
CA ARG A 1038 -21.25 23.57 9.89
C ARG A 1038 -22.73 23.26 10.07
N TRP A 1039 -23.30 22.49 9.16
CA TRP A 1039 -24.66 21.98 9.29
C TRP A 1039 -24.81 20.64 8.58
N LEU A 1040 -25.77 19.84 9.03
CA LEU A 1040 -26.23 18.65 8.34
C LEU A 1040 -27.76 18.55 8.37
N ALA A 1041 -28.32 17.84 7.40
CA ALA A 1041 -29.74 17.55 7.30
C ALA A 1041 -29.95 16.05 7.13
N LEU A 1042 -30.93 15.51 7.86
CA LEU A 1042 -31.38 14.14 7.75
C LEU A 1042 -32.87 14.18 7.38
N THR A 1043 -33.17 13.68 6.20
CA THR A 1043 -34.50 13.81 5.58
C THR A 1043 -34.99 12.47 5.07
N ASN A 1044 -36.31 12.33 4.97
CA ASN A 1044 -36.93 11.26 4.22
C ASN A 1044 -37.01 11.59 2.72
N ALA A 1045 -37.54 10.67 1.92
CA ALA A 1045 -37.63 10.82 0.46
C ALA A 1045 -38.45 12.06 0.01
N THR A 1046 -39.33 12.58 0.87
CA THR A 1046 -40.14 13.77 0.57
C THR A 1046 -39.46 15.09 0.95
N GLY A 1047 -38.23 15.03 1.48
CA GLY A 1047 -37.50 16.20 1.98
C GLY A 1047 -37.89 16.65 3.39
N ARG A 1048 -38.76 15.88 4.07
CA ARG A 1048 -39.15 16.15 5.46
C ARG A 1048 -38.13 15.58 6.43
N GLY A 1049 -37.79 16.34 7.45
CA GLY A 1049 -36.84 15.91 8.48
C GLY A 1049 -36.35 17.08 9.31
N LEU A 1050 -35.05 17.09 9.59
CA LEU A 1050 -34.42 18.14 10.38
C LEU A 1050 -33.13 18.65 9.75
N VAL A 1051 -32.81 19.91 10.04
CA VAL A 1051 -31.49 20.53 9.83
C VAL A 1051 -30.90 20.82 11.20
N ILE A 1052 -29.64 20.41 11.39
CA ILE A 1052 -28.83 20.70 12.58
C ILE A 1052 -27.71 21.64 12.16
N THR A 1053 -27.69 22.83 12.73
CA THR A 1053 -26.62 23.81 12.54
C THR A 1053 -25.78 23.90 13.80
N ALA A 1054 -24.46 23.81 13.67
CA ALA A 1054 -23.53 24.02 14.76
C ALA A 1054 -23.07 25.48 14.78
N SER A 1055 -22.96 26.08 15.97
CA SER A 1055 -22.47 27.47 16.09
C SER A 1055 -20.98 27.60 15.76
N GLU A 1056 -20.23 26.51 15.95
CA GLU A 1056 -18.86 26.32 15.53
C GLU A 1056 -18.80 25.01 14.72
N PRO A 1057 -17.92 24.88 13.71
CA PRO A 1057 -17.79 23.64 12.96
C PRO A 1057 -17.53 22.44 13.90
N LEU A 1058 -18.28 21.36 13.68
CA LEU A 1058 -18.12 20.11 14.43
C LEU A 1058 -16.74 19.50 14.17
N ALA A 1059 -16.11 18.96 15.21
CA ALA A 1059 -14.85 18.23 15.05
C ALA A 1059 -15.05 16.97 14.22
N ALA A 1060 -16.19 16.30 14.38
CA ALA A 1060 -16.65 15.21 13.55
C ALA A 1060 -18.18 15.10 13.62
N ALA A 1061 -18.79 14.65 12.53
CA ALA A 1061 -20.19 14.24 12.47
C ALA A 1061 -20.34 12.97 11.64
N SER A 1062 -21.23 12.07 12.04
CA SER A 1062 -21.55 10.86 11.27
C SER A 1062 -23.02 10.48 11.43
N ALA A 1063 -23.54 9.77 10.42
CA ALA A 1063 -24.83 9.10 10.47
C ALA A 1063 -24.67 7.70 9.87
N LEU A 1064 -24.98 6.66 10.65
CA LEU A 1064 -24.77 5.25 10.26
C LEU A 1064 -25.97 4.39 10.69
N HIS A 1065 -26.08 3.20 10.11
CA HIS A 1065 -27.00 2.14 10.57
C HIS A 1065 -26.36 1.23 11.63
N PHE A 1066 -25.35 1.71 12.34
CA PHE A 1066 -24.58 0.95 13.33
C PHE A 1066 -24.21 1.85 14.52
N THR A 1067 -24.29 1.29 15.72
CA THR A 1067 -23.70 1.89 16.92
C THR A 1067 -22.21 1.54 17.01
N ALA A 1068 -21.47 2.24 17.88
CA ALA A 1068 -20.08 1.87 18.19
C ALA A 1068 -19.98 0.43 18.73
N HIS A 1069 -20.99 -0.03 19.48
CA HIS A 1069 -21.04 -1.38 20.01
C HIS A 1069 -21.23 -2.42 18.92
N ASP A 1070 -22.15 -2.20 17.97
CA ASP A 1070 -22.36 -3.10 16.82
C ASP A 1070 -21.04 -3.33 16.06
N LEU A 1071 -20.34 -2.24 15.71
CA LEU A 1071 -19.06 -2.28 15.00
C LEU A 1071 -17.98 -3.02 15.81
N SER A 1072 -17.98 -2.90 17.14
CA SER A 1072 -16.98 -3.54 18.00
C SER A 1072 -17.26 -5.03 18.30
N SER A 1073 -18.48 -5.51 18.02
CA SER A 1073 -18.98 -6.82 18.47
C SER A 1073 -18.64 -7.99 17.56
N VAL A 1074 -18.27 -7.71 16.30
CA VAL A 1074 -18.02 -8.72 15.27
C VAL A 1074 -16.57 -8.68 14.79
N ARG A 1075 -16.15 -9.75 14.11
CA ARG A 1075 -14.78 -9.89 13.59
C ARG A 1075 -14.68 -9.54 12.11
N HIS A 1076 -15.79 -9.68 11.40
CA HIS A 1076 -15.89 -9.46 9.96
C HIS A 1076 -17.06 -8.54 9.62
N ASP A 1077 -16.91 -7.76 8.56
CA ASP A 1077 -17.92 -6.82 8.08
C ASP A 1077 -19.22 -7.50 7.61
N TYR A 1078 -19.14 -8.66 6.96
CA TYR A 1078 -20.33 -9.41 6.54
C TYR A 1078 -21.19 -9.92 7.70
N GLU A 1079 -20.65 -9.97 8.93
CA GLU A 1079 -21.40 -10.38 10.14
C GLU A 1079 -22.29 -9.23 10.67
N LEU A 1080 -22.07 -8.00 10.21
CA LEU A 1080 -22.86 -6.83 10.62
C LEU A 1080 -24.27 -6.88 10.02
N LYS A 1081 -25.24 -6.50 10.85
CA LYS A 1081 -26.64 -6.34 10.43
C LYS A 1081 -27.04 -4.88 10.56
N PRO A 1082 -27.32 -4.16 9.46
CA PRO A 1082 -27.79 -2.79 9.53
C PRO A 1082 -29.02 -2.68 10.41
N ARG A 1083 -29.01 -1.70 11.32
CA ARG A 1083 -30.15 -1.40 12.17
C ARG A 1083 -31.27 -0.74 11.36
N SER A 1084 -32.49 -0.84 11.88
CA SER A 1084 -33.65 -0.13 11.31
C SER A 1084 -33.68 1.35 11.68
N ASP A 1085 -32.79 1.83 12.55
CA ASP A 1085 -32.68 3.24 12.92
C ASP A 1085 -31.42 3.86 12.33
N VAL A 1086 -31.35 5.19 12.34
CA VAL A 1086 -30.17 5.96 11.96
C VAL A 1086 -29.51 6.48 13.24
N VAL A 1087 -28.28 6.05 13.49
CA VAL A 1087 -27.45 6.50 14.61
C VAL A 1087 -26.71 7.76 14.16
N VAL A 1088 -26.99 8.88 14.82
CA VAL A 1088 -26.35 10.17 14.55
C VAL A 1088 -25.35 10.46 15.65
N SER A 1089 -24.14 10.90 15.28
CA SER A 1089 -23.11 11.34 16.21
C SER A 1089 -22.60 12.73 15.82
N LEU A 1090 -22.51 13.65 16.78
CA LEU A 1090 -22.11 15.06 16.60
C LEU A 1090 -21.07 15.43 17.66
N ASP A 1091 -19.82 15.64 17.25
CA ASP A 1091 -18.72 15.83 18.19
C ASP A 1091 -18.23 17.27 18.28
N ALA A 1092 -18.04 17.73 19.52
CA ALA A 1092 -17.28 18.93 19.80
C ALA A 1092 -15.77 18.68 19.68
N ARG A 1093 -15.32 17.46 19.99
CA ARG A 1093 -13.91 17.03 19.93
C ARG A 1093 -13.86 15.57 19.49
N HIS A 1094 -12.88 15.23 18.66
CA HIS A 1094 -12.64 13.86 18.21
C HIS A 1094 -11.13 13.61 18.19
N LEU A 1095 -10.71 12.43 18.63
CA LEU A 1095 -9.31 12.00 18.62
C LEU A 1095 -8.89 11.67 17.19
N GLY A 1096 -7.64 11.99 16.83
CA GLY A 1096 -7.03 11.52 15.58
C GLY A 1096 -6.99 9.98 15.44
N LEU A 1097 -6.57 9.52 14.28
CA LEU A 1097 -6.37 8.11 13.96
C LEU A 1097 -4.97 7.61 14.33
N GLY A 1098 -3.93 8.44 14.18
CA GLY A 1098 -2.53 8.02 14.32
C GLY A 1098 -2.13 6.90 13.35
N ASN A 1099 -1.06 6.16 13.68
CA ASN A 1099 -0.56 5.02 12.90
C ASN A 1099 -0.09 3.83 13.77
N SER A 1100 -0.60 3.71 15.00
CA SER A 1100 -0.08 2.78 16.04
C SER A 1100 -0.36 1.29 15.83
N SER A 1101 -0.98 0.89 14.72
CA SER A 1101 -1.01 -0.52 14.33
C SER A 1101 0.40 -1.06 14.05
N CYS A 1102 1.27 -0.25 13.44
CA CYS A 1102 2.73 -0.42 13.43
C CYS A 1102 3.37 0.96 13.22
N GLY A 1103 4.09 1.47 14.22
CA GLY A 1103 4.65 2.82 14.19
C GLY A 1103 3.98 3.79 15.17
N PRO A 1104 4.14 5.11 14.96
CA PRO A 1104 3.82 6.07 16.00
C PRO A 1104 2.32 6.33 16.15
N GLY A 1105 1.91 6.71 17.37
CA GLY A 1105 0.53 6.99 17.74
C GLY A 1105 -0.02 8.32 17.21
N VAL A 1106 -1.00 8.88 17.92
CA VAL A 1106 -1.63 10.17 17.57
C VAL A 1106 -0.71 11.32 18.00
N LEU A 1107 -0.52 12.36 17.17
CA LEU A 1107 0.17 13.58 17.61
C LEU A 1107 -0.61 14.27 18.73
N ALA A 1108 0.09 14.82 19.71
CA ALA A 1108 -0.52 15.44 20.89
C ALA A 1108 -1.53 16.55 20.55
N ARG A 1109 -1.31 17.29 19.45
CA ARG A 1109 -2.24 18.33 18.97
C ARG A 1109 -3.59 17.80 18.47
N TYR A 1110 -3.64 16.51 18.10
CA TYR A 1110 -4.86 15.82 17.70
C TYR A 1110 -5.46 14.99 18.84
N ALA A 1111 -4.89 15.08 20.04
CA ALA A 1111 -5.46 14.53 21.26
C ALA A 1111 -6.60 15.41 21.78
N ILE A 1112 -7.52 14.81 22.54
CA ILE A 1112 -8.58 15.55 23.22
C ILE A 1112 -8.05 16.04 24.57
N PRO A 1113 -8.01 17.36 24.84
CA PRO A 1113 -7.58 17.87 26.13
C PRO A 1113 -8.61 17.51 27.20
N PHE A 1114 -8.13 17.19 28.41
CA PHE A 1114 -8.98 16.94 29.57
C PHE A 1114 -9.45 18.25 30.20
N ALA A 1115 -10.37 18.93 29.51
CA ALA A 1115 -10.91 20.23 29.89
C ALA A 1115 -12.41 20.33 29.53
N PRO A 1116 -13.16 21.28 30.11
CA PRO A 1116 -14.56 21.49 29.74
C PRO A 1116 -14.73 21.74 28.24
N ALA A 1117 -15.67 21.05 27.62
CA ALA A 1117 -16.04 21.21 26.22
C ALA A 1117 -17.46 21.76 26.10
N LYS A 1118 -17.72 22.56 25.05
CA LYS A 1118 -19.04 23.10 24.76
C LYS A 1118 -19.48 22.67 23.36
N LEU A 1119 -20.78 22.43 23.21
CA LEU A 1119 -21.40 22.16 21.93
C LEU A 1119 -22.76 22.86 21.85
N LYS A 1120 -22.88 23.79 20.91
CA LYS A 1120 -24.11 24.56 20.68
C LYS A 1120 -24.65 24.27 19.29
N LEU A 1121 -25.89 23.78 19.26
CA LEU A 1121 -26.57 23.31 18.07
C LEU A 1121 -27.93 24.00 17.95
N VAL A 1122 -28.41 24.16 16.73
CA VAL A 1122 -29.75 24.63 16.40
C VAL A 1122 -30.42 23.56 15.55
N ILE A 1123 -31.54 23.03 16.02
CA ILE A 1123 -32.33 22.01 15.33
C ILE A 1123 -33.59 22.68 14.77
N ARG A 1124 -33.85 22.51 13.48
CA ARG A 1124 -35.03 23.07 12.80
C ARG A 1124 -35.74 22.01 11.96
N PRO A 1125 -37.08 22.06 11.87
CA PRO A 1125 -37.79 21.26 10.89
C PRO A 1125 -37.44 21.71 9.47
N CYS A 1126 -37.31 20.75 8.54
CA CYS A 1126 -37.25 21.04 7.12
C CYS A 1126 -38.25 20.19 6.34
N ALA A 1127 -38.67 20.69 5.18
CA ALA A 1127 -39.61 20.05 4.28
C ALA A 1127 -39.25 20.35 2.82
N THR A 1128 -37.98 20.12 2.47
CA THR A 1128 -37.43 20.43 1.15
C THR A 1128 -36.31 19.46 0.77
N ASN A 1129 -36.21 19.17 -0.53
CA ASN A 1129 -35.10 18.44 -1.11
C ASN A 1129 -34.03 19.38 -1.73
N GLU A 1130 -34.30 20.69 -1.73
CA GLU A 1130 -33.41 21.68 -2.32
C GLU A 1130 -32.28 22.08 -1.36
N ASN A 1131 -31.06 21.80 -1.79
CA ASN A 1131 -29.83 22.12 -1.07
C ASN A 1131 -29.72 23.61 -0.69
N THR A 1132 -30.17 24.51 -1.57
CA THR A 1132 -30.17 25.96 -1.38
C THR A 1132 -31.12 26.40 -0.28
N GLU A 1133 -32.30 25.79 -0.19
CA GLU A 1133 -33.28 26.08 0.87
C GLU A 1133 -32.81 25.56 2.23
N LEU A 1134 -32.18 24.38 2.27
CA LEU A 1134 -31.56 23.85 3.50
C LEU A 1134 -30.42 24.76 4.00
N ALA A 1135 -29.57 25.24 3.10
CA ALA A 1135 -28.50 26.18 3.43
C ALA A 1135 -29.05 27.54 3.92
N PHE A 1136 -30.16 28.00 3.36
CA PHE A 1136 -30.85 29.20 3.86
C PHE A 1136 -31.42 28.98 5.27
N LEU A 1137 -32.10 27.85 5.49
CA LEU A 1137 -32.66 27.48 6.80
C LEU A 1137 -31.57 27.33 7.87
N ALA A 1138 -30.41 26.77 7.50
CA ALA A 1138 -29.26 26.63 8.40
C ALA A 1138 -28.73 27.99 8.89
N ARG A 1139 -28.73 29.01 8.03
CA ARG A 1139 -28.21 30.36 8.35
C ARG A 1139 -29.21 31.28 9.04
N LYS A 1140 -30.50 30.91 9.09
CA LYS A 1140 -31.52 31.76 9.71
C LYS A 1140 -31.09 32.10 11.15
N PRO A 1141 -31.03 33.38 11.55
CA PRO A 1141 -30.75 33.73 12.93
C PRO A 1141 -31.85 33.17 13.84
N ILE A 1142 -31.51 32.96 15.11
CA ILE A 1142 -32.51 32.67 16.14
C ILE A 1142 -33.11 34.04 16.51
N GLU A 1143 -34.38 34.24 16.19
CA GLU A 1143 -35.14 35.45 16.53
C GLU A 1143 -35.52 35.50 18.02
#